data_AF-A0A1M5K9E9-F1
#
_entry.id   AF-A0A1M5K9E9-F1
#
_cell.length_a   1.000
_cell.length_b   1.000
_cell.length_c   1.000
_cell.angle_alpha   90.00
_cell.angle_beta   90.00
_cell.angle_gamma   90.00
#
_symmetry.space_group_name_H-M   'P 1'
#
loop_
_entity.id
_entity.type
_entity.pdbx_description
1 polymer ?
#
loop_
_entity_poly.entity_id
_entity_poly.type
_entity_poly.pdbx_seq_one_letter_code
_entity_poly.pdbx_strand_id
1 'polypeptide(L)'
;MKKNILFLLIVCIVASCSTRVKKPEQRSKFLKGFTTYYNTLFNAKDALNNEFETRDKAHKDNFYAPYIPILTYEDQPLGSDLGQSAAFAENSMKMAEVNRPTQNNNGRGGPPGMPPGMPGNPMSGGTGTATGDPNQLEQKGASVLEIAEAKALKAINKYSVIRHGEEQNKQIFDAYMILAQARIYRGKSLEALDALNYVFTHMKDDKRIPLARIYQGLAYDQVKNYHKAHEIFEKLKGDKVSKQYAKLLSIYYSESLLDAGKKPEAVKELDLAFELNSNRKLKSRIAYLRGQVLENLNQNEKARESFMAAYKYANDFEFEVKSQIEIAKTFNGKGDYSGARKYLEDISKKGTYGSRKNEFYYALGLMANKAGKKEEAQEYFRKSLKEKVSDGQIRGLAYYEIGKGYLDKNDYIGAGAYYDSALAVMTYEPSKVLLADQSVYIKKISKNYYLIKKNDSILNLAKMSPEQKTDFFTKYIAKLKVKEEKEELERRRAERAKGFDTGDYSSTSIFANSSNSFEDFGVATKGFYFSNTGTVSKGTSTFKQTWGERALIDNWRFSKKMATIEDMKNDALGTTAAPNPRRFEPAFYIEQIPTEIAKLDQLKKDRDTASLGLGVMYQNYFTNTSLATKTLYDLVDVKPEEKVMLQALYEIFAMNYEKNPQIADRAKQILLTDYPYTSYAEFARNPKSSTFVKSSGDVENQYKQAFALYESEKFGESKDIIDKTIQQYPKDALVPKLYLLNAFNSGKASGKEVMILQLEQIALNYGKTPEGEKAKEMLNYLKSDLSFQATDNKGNAIPQSPVNTANNIPQQPSQFNGTGTPPQPGTNFMNNNQQNQPANGNSNKAKKQKNMGQQQFQPADMVPAKPQ
;
A
#
# COMPACT_ATOMS: atom_id res chain seq x y z
N MET A 1 -13.57 -80.89 42.27
CA MET A 1 -14.42 -80.03 43.13
C MET A 1 -13.80 -79.74 44.50
N LYS A 2 -13.63 -80.71 45.42
CA LYS A 2 -13.21 -80.44 46.83
C LYS A 2 -11.99 -79.50 47.01
N LYS A 3 -10.94 -79.58 46.18
CA LYS A 3 -9.76 -78.68 46.27
C LYS A 3 -10.09 -77.20 46.02
N ASN A 4 -11.01 -76.88 45.10
CA ASN A 4 -11.37 -75.50 44.74
C ASN A 4 -12.18 -74.83 45.86
N ILE A 5 -13.00 -75.59 46.59
CA ILE A 5 -13.78 -75.10 47.74
C ILE A 5 -12.85 -74.67 48.87
N LEU A 6 -11.79 -75.44 49.15
CA LEU A 6 -10.79 -75.07 50.16
C LEU A 6 -10.06 -73.77 49.79
N PHE A 7 -9.71 -73.59 48.52
CA PHE A 7 -9.05 -72.38 48.02
C PHE A 7 -9.97 -71.14 48.15
N LEU A 8 -11.26 -71.28 47.82
CA LEU A 8 -12.27 -70.23 48.04
C LEU A 8 -12.43 -69.88 49.52
N LEU A 9 -12.46 -70.88 50.41
CA LEU A 9 -12.53 -70.67 51.86
C LEU A 9 -11.31 -69.89 52.39
N ILE A 10 -10.10 -70.23 51.94
CA ILE A 10 -8.87 -69.51 52.30
C ILE A 10 -8.91 -68.07 51.79
N VAL A 11 -9.35 -67.83 50.54
CA VAL A 11 -9.51 -66.47 49.99
C VAL A 11 -10.53 -65.65 50.80
N CYS A 12 -11.65 -66.25 51.21
CA CYS A 12 -12.63 -65.59 52.07
C CYS A 12 -12.06 -65.22 53.46
N ILE A 13 -11.26 -66.10 54.08
CA ILE A 13 -10.64 -65.86 55.39
C ILE A 13 -9.56 -64.76 55.31
N VAL A 14 -8.75 -64.73 54.23
CA VAL A 14 -7.79 -63.65 53.99
C VAL A 14 -8.49 -62.32 53.72
N ALA A 15 -9.63 -62.34 53.02
CA ALA A 15 -10.45 -61.15 52.79
C ALA A 15 -11.10 -60.61 54.08
N SER A 16 -11.59 -61.48 54.97
CA SER A 16 -12.22 -61.05 56.23
C SER A 16 -11.22 -60.43 57.23
N CYS A 17 -9.98 -60.90 57.25
CA CYS A 17 -8.96 -60.41 58.19
C CYS A 17 -8.25 -59.12 57.74
N SER A 18 -8.54 -58.58 56.55
CA SER A 18 -7.74 -57.52 55.91
C SER A 18 -8.55 -56.28 55.48
N THR A 19 -9.49 -55.80 56.30
CA THR A 19 -10.02 -54.42 56.14
C THR A 19 -10.05 -53.62 57.43
N ARG A 20 -8.99 -52.83 57.67
CA ARG A 20 -9.11 -51.62 58.50
C ARG A 20 -9.94 -50.60 57.71
N VAL A 21 -11.27 -50.66 57.87
CA VAL A 21 -12.22 -49.87 57.07
C VAL A 21 -12.01 -48.37 57.32
N LYS A 22 -11.31 -47.69 56.40
CA LYS A 22 -11.26 -46.22 56.38
C LYS A 22 -12.70 -45.70 56.33
N LYS A 23 -13.06 -44.85 57.30
CA LYS A 23 -14.44 -44.35 57.53
C LYS A 23 -15.12 -43.96 56.21
N PRO A 24 -16.44 -44.21 56.03
CA PRO A 24 -17.13 -43.96 54.75
C PRO A 24 -16.99 -42.52 54.24
N GLU A 25 -16.85 -41.54 55.14
CA GLU A 25 -16.47 -40.17 54.80
C GLU A 25 -15.20 -40.06 53.95
N GLN A 26 -14.15 -40.85 54.23
CA GLN A 26 -12.89 -40.79 53.49
C GLN A 26 -13.05 -41.34 52.07
N ARG A 27 -13.88 -42.39 51.87
CA ARG A 27 -14.27 -42.85 50.53
C ARG A 27 -15.11 -41.78 49.80
N SER A 28 -16.05 -41.14 50.50
CA SER A 28 -16.85 -40.04 49.93
C SER A 28 -15.99 -38.82 49.55
N LYS A 29 -15.07 -38.40 50.42
CA LYS A 29 -14.12 -37.29 50.18
C LYS A 29 -13.14 -37.63 49.04
N PHE A 30 -12.65 -38.87 48.96
CA PHE A 30 -11.81 -39.33 47.85
C PHE A 30 -12.56 -39.31 46.50
N LEU A 31 -13.75 -39.93 46.43
CA LEU A 31 -14.56 -39.96 45.21
C LEU A 31 -14.99 -38.54 44.77
N LYS A 32 -15.46 -37.70 45.70
CA LYS A 32 -15.77 -36.30 45.43
C LYS A 32 -14.53 -35.53 44.95
N GLY A 33 -13.37 -35.76 45.54
CA GLY A 33 -12.09 -35.18 45.10
C GLY A 33 -11.72 -35.60 43.69
N PHE A 34 -11.79 -36.90 43.39
CA PHE A 34 -11.53 -37.51 42.08
C PHE A 34 -12.47 -36.94 40.99
N THR A 35 -13.79 -36.99 41.22
CA THR A 35 -14.77 -36.39 40.28
C THR A 35 -14.55 -34.89 40.11
N THR A 36 -14.26 -34.15 41.19
CA THR A 36 -13.95 -32.70 41.07
C THR A 36 -12.65 -32.44 40.32
N TYR A 37 -11.67 -33.35 40.36
CA TYR A 37 -10.43 -33.23 39.58
C TYR A 37 -10.71 -33.37 38.10
N TYR A 38 -11.28 -34.50 37.69
CA TYR A 38 -11.60 -34.76 36.30
C TYR A 38 -12.55 -33.70 35.74
N ASN A 39 -13.57 -33.26 36.49
CA ASN A 39 -14.44 -32.16 36.06
C ASN A 39 -13.68 -30.83 35.89
N THR A 40 -12.69 -30.51 36.73
CA THR A 40 -11.93 -29.26 36.60
C THR A 40 -11.00 -29.29 35.38
N LEU A 41 -10.29 -30.40 35.17
CA LEU A 41 -9.37 -30.59 34.04
C LEU A 41 -10.11 -30.75 32.70
N PHE A 42 -11.19 -31.52 32.69
CA PHE A 42 -12.10 -31.66 31.55
C PHE A 42 -12.64 -30.30 31.14
N ASN A 43 -13.20 -29.52 32.08
CA ASN A 43 -13.72 -28.19 31.79
C ASN A 43 -12.65 -27.20 31.30
N ALA A 44 -11.35 -27.44 31.57
CA ALA A 44 -10.24 -26.63 31.05
C ALA A 44 -9.94 -27.01 29.59
N LYS A 45 -9.88 -28.31 29.29
CA LYS A 45 -9.70 -28.85 27.93
C LYS A 45 -10.88 -28.49 27.02
N ASP A 46 -12.10 -28.66 27.50
CA ASP A 46 -13.34 -28.30 26.81
C ASP A 46 -13.38 -26.81 26.42
N ALA A 47 -12.97 -25.92 27.33
CA ALA A 47 -12.83 -24.50 27.02
C ALA A 47 -11.78 -24.24 25.92
N LEU A 48 -10.59 -24.84 26.02
CA LEU A 48 -9.53 -24.69 25.01
C LEU A 48 -9.98 -25.22 23.64
N ASN A 49 -10.64 -26.38 23.60
CA ASN A 49 -11.22 -26.97 22.40
C ASN A 49 -12.29 -26.07 21.77
N ASN A 50 -13.20 -25.52 22.57
CA ASN A 50 -14.30 -24.66 22.09
C ASN A 50 -13.77 -23.34 21.52
N GLU A 51 -12.74 -22.74 22.14
CA GLU A 51 -12.01 -21.62 21.53
C GLU A 51 -11.42 -22.03 20.17
N PHE A 52 -10.76 -23.18 20.09
CA PHE A 52 -10.13 -23.64 18.85
C PHE A 52 -11.14 -23.92 17.73
N GLU A 53 -12.25 -24.60 18.03
CA GLU A 53 -13.34 -24.79 17.07
C GLU A 53 -13.97 -23.48 16.64
N THR A 54 -14.21 -22.55 17.57
CA THR A 54 -14.78 -21.23 17.27
C THR A 54 -13.82 -20.41 16.41
N ARG A 55 -12.51 -20.49 16.66
CA ARG A 55 -11.49 -19.83 15.84
C ARG A 55 -11.31 -20.49 14.47
N ASP A 56 -11.42 -21.80 14.30
CA ASP A 56 -11.42 -22.43 12.95
C ASP A 56 -12.69 -22.04 12.17
N LYS A 57 -13.87 -22.13 12.79
CA LYS A 57 -15.15 -21.72 12.20
C LYS A 57 -15.18 -20.22 11.82
N ALA A 58 -14.37 -19.39 12.47
CA ALA A 58 -14.17 -17.97 12.14
C ALA A 58 -12.95 -17.70 11.23
N HIS A 59 -12.05 -18.67 11.04
CA HIS A 59 -10.82 -18.51 10.27
C HIS A 59 -11.13 -18.37 8.77
N LYS A 60 -10.41 -17.45 8.12
CA LYS A 60 -10.44 -17.27 6.67
C LYS A 60 -9.03 -17.06 6.18
N ASP A 61 -8.60 -17.93 5.27
CA ASP A 61 -7.25 -17.86 4.74
C ASP A 61 -7.04 -16.63 3.87
N ASN A 62 -5.98 -15.90 4.20
CA ASN A 62 -5.50 -14.81 3.36
C ASN A 62 -4.52 -15.36 2.33
N PHE A 63 -5.05 -15.87 1.21
CA PHE A 63 -4.26 -16.35 0.07
C PHE A 63 -3.40 -15.25 -0.62
N TYR A 64 -3.50 -13.99 -0.17
CA TYR A 64 -2.67 -12.87 -0.60
C TYR A 64 -1.54 -12.53 0.39
N ALA A 65 -1.53 -13.14 1.58
CA ALA A 65 -0.34 -13.14 2.42
C ALA A 65 0.79 -13.93 1.74
N PRO A 66 2.07 -13.56 1.93
CA PRO A 66 3.20 -14.30 1.36
C PRO A 66 3.21 -15.79 1.70
N TYR A 67 2.72 -16.12 2.90
CA TYR A 67 2.66 -17.47 3.47
C TYR A 67 1.32 -17.63 4.20
N ILE A 68 0.60 -18.73 3.93
CA ILE A 68 -0.57 -19.14 4.74
C ILE A 68 -0.13 -19.95 5.98
N PRO A 69 -0.88 -19.94 7.10
CA PRO A 69 -0.65 -20.88 8.20
C PRO A 69 -1.07 -22.30 7.81
N ILE A 70 -0.30 -23.30 8.26
CA ILE A 70 -0.67 -24.72 8.09
C ILE A 70 -1.71 -25.13 9.12
N LEU A 71 -1.53 -24.74 10.38
CA LEU A 71 -2.42 -25.14 11.45
C LEU A 71 -3.47 -24.05 11.68
N THR A 72 -4.70 -24.32 11.24
CA THR A 72 -5.87 -23.73 11.91
C THR A 72 -6.01 -24.34 13.30
N TYR A 73 -6.81 -23.71 14.14
CA TYR A 73 -6.86 -24.04 15.56
C TYR A 73 -7.39 -25.46 15.86
N GLU A 74 -8.32 -26.01 15.06
CA GLU A 74 -8.82 -27.38 15.26
C GLU A 74 -7.78 -28.47 14.89
N ASP A 75 -6.91 -28.20 13.91
CA ASP A 75 -5.93 -29.16 13.41
C ASP A 75 -4.70 -29.30 14.35
N GLN A 76 -4.61 -28.45 15.40
CA GLN A 76 -3.52 -28.47 16.37
C GLN A 76 -3.65 -29.69 17.31
N PRO A 77 -2.68 -30.62 17.34
CA PRO A 77 -2.81 -31.87 18.08
C PRO A 77 -2.69 -31.63 19.59
N LEU A 78 -3.86 -31.62 20.23
CA LEU A 78 -4.07 -31.53 21.67
C LEU A 78 -3.24 -32.55 22.47
N GLY A 79 -2.92 -32.17 23.71
CA GLY A 79 -2.21 -33.01 24.67
C GLY A 79 -2.87 -34.38 24.85
N SER A 80 -2.03 -35.42 24.77
CA SER A 80 -2.30 -36.85 24.90
C SER A 80 -3.73 -37.28 25.29
N ASP A 81 -4.42 -37.90 24.35
CA ASP A 81 -5.03 -39.24 24.51
C ASP A 81 -5.65 -39.58 25.89
N LEU A 82 -6.49 -38.67 26.41
CA LEU A 82 -7.69 -39.10 27.12
C LEU A 82 -8.74 -39.36 26.06
N GLY A 83 -8.99 -40.65 25.78
CA GLY A 83 -9.77 -41.11 24.64
C GLY A 83 -11.21 -40.60 24.62
N GLN A 84 -11.46 -39.62 23.74
CA GLN A 84 -12.79 -39.23 23.29
C GLN A 84 -12.73 -39.07 21.77
N SER A 85 -13.61 -39.79 21.06
CA SER A 85 -13.74 -39.68 19.61
C SER A 85 -14.47 -38.40 19.22
N ALA A 86 -14.37 -37.98 17.95
CA ALA A 86 -15.08 -36.80 17.43
C ALA A 86 -16.60 -36.86 17.69
N ALA A 87 -17.18 -38.06 17.66
CA ALA A 87 -18.59 -38.30 18.01
C ALA A 87 -18.96 -37.92 19.45
N PHE A 88 -18.00 -37.77 20.37
CA PHE A 88 -18.28 -37.25 21.72
C PHE A 88 -18.38 -35.73 21.72
N ALA A 89 -17.47 -35.03 21.02
CA ALA A 89 -17.52 -33.57 20.85
C ALA A 89 -18.82 -33.12 20.16
N GLU A 90 -19.22 -33.83 19.09
CA GLU A 90 -20.46 -33.61 18.36
C GLU A 90 -21.71 -33.80 19.24
N ASN A 91 -21.69 -34.77 20.16
CA ASN A 91 -22.78 -34.98 21.12
C ASN A 91 -22.81 -33.91 22.24
N SER A 92 -21.65 -33.43 22.73
CA SER A 92 -21.62 -32.30 23.66
C SER A 92 -22.13 -30.99 23.04
N MET A 93 -21.87 -30.75 21.74
CA MET A 93 -22.46 -29.62 21.03
C MET A 93 -23.99 -29.72 20.97
N LYS A 94 -24.54 -30.87 20.60
CA LYS A 94 -26.01 -31.09 20.56
C LYS A 94 -26.65 -30.95 21.96
N MET A 95 -25.98 -31.40 23.02
CA MET A 95 -26.43 -31.21 24.41
C MET A 95 -26.34 -29.75 24.89
N ALA A 96 -25.51 -28.91 24.26
CA ALA A 96 -25.46 -27.47 24.52
C ALA A 96 -26.62 -26.73 23.84
N GLU A 97 -27.02 -27.12 22.62
CA GLU A 97 -28.20 -26.56 21.95
C GLU A 97 -29.51 -26.83 22.73
N VAL A 98 -29.64 -28.04 23.29
CA VAL A 98 -30.80 -28.45 24.12
C VAL A 98 -30.93 -27.64 25.43
N ASN A 99 -29.86 -27.00 25.90
CA ASN A 99 -29.85 -26.23 27.16
C ASN A 99 -30.07 -24.71 27.01
N ARG A 100 -30.54 -24.23 25.84
CA ARG A 100 -31.03 -22.85 25.73
C ARG A 100 -32.34 -22.68 26.49
N PRO A 101 -32.46 -21.73 27.45
CA PRO A 101 -33.72 -21.47 28.14
C PRO A 101 -34.73 -20.89 27.15
N THR A 102 -35.92 -21.50 27.08
CA THR A 102 -37.03 -21.02 26.28
C THR A 102 -37.56 -19.68 26.82
N GLN A 103 -37.62 -18.66 25.96
CA GLN A 103 -38.28 -17.40 26.34
C GLN A 103 -39.78 -17.64 26.55
N ASN A 104 -40.25 -17.30 27.74
CA ASN A 104 -41.62 -17.58 28.16
C ASN A 104 -42.58 -16.54 27.57
N ASN A 105 -43.73 -17.00 27.06
CA ASN A 105 -44.63 -16.19 26.22
C ASN A 105 -45.87 -15.78 27.00
N ASN A 106 -46.20 -14.47 27.07
CA ASN A 106 -47.44 -14.02 27.69
C ASN A 106 -47.87 -12.61 27.24
N GLY A 107 -49.04 -12.49 26.62
CA GLY A 107 -49.63 -11.22 26.16
C GLY A 107 -50.80 -11.43 25.20
N ARG A 108 -51.98 -10.85 25.49
CA ARG A 108 -53.23 -11.01 24.71
C ARG A 108 -53.58 -9.76 23.90
N GLY A 109 -54.16 -9.93 22.71
CA GLY A 109 -54.98 -8.90 22.04
C GLY A 109 -54.79 -8.81 20.52
N GLY A 110 -55.89 -8.87 19.76
CA GLY A 110 -55.98 -8.50 18.33
C GLY A 110 -57.01 -7.38 18.12
N PRO A 111 -57.58 -7.13 16.92
CA PRO A 111 -57.56 -7.96 15.71
C PRO A 111 -57.10 -7.17 14.43
N PRO A 112 -57.65 -7.26 13.18
CA PRO A 112 -56.82 -7.73 12.05
C PRO A 112 -56.78 -6.84 10.77
N GLY A 113 -55.84 -7.13 9.86
CA GLY A 113 -55.78 -6.54 8.51
C GLY A 113 -54.82 -7.27 7.54
N MET A 114 -55.26 -7.47 6.29
CA MET A 114 -54.52 -8.00 5.12
C MET A 114 -54.08 -6.83 4.18
N PRO A 115 -53.33 -7.02 3.05
CA PRO A 115 -52.71 -8.23 2.46
C PRO A 115 -51.18 -8.05 2.15
N PRO A 116 -50.46 -9.05 1.57
CA PRO A 116 -49.01 -8.95 1.28
C PRO A 116 -48.66 -8.40 -0.11
N GLY A 117 -47.47 -7.78 -0.27
CA GLY A 117 -46.98 -7.34 -1.59
C GLY A 117 -45.50 -6.89 -1.71
N MET A 118 -44.73 -7.63 -2.52
CA MET A 118 -43.46 -7.29 -3.20
C MET A 118 -42.14 -7.04 -2.40
N PRO A 119 -40.95 -7.20 -3.04
CA PRO A 119 -39.67 -7.39 -2.34
C PRO A 119 -38.69 -6.19 -2.39
N GLY A 120 -38.05 -5.88 -1.25
CA GLY A 120 -37.03 -4.82 -1.12
C GLY A 120 -35.58 -5.32 -1.27
N ASN A 121 -34.90 -4.79 -2.29
CA ASN A 121 -33.50 -5.00 -2.67
C ASN A 121 -32.46 -4.98 -1.51
N PRO A 122 -31.63 -6.04 -1.30
CA PRO A 122 -30.63 -6.09 -0.22
C PRO A 122 -29.25 -5.53 -0.65
N MET A 123 -29.02 -4.23 -0.47
CA MET A 123 -27.70 -3.60 -0.67
C MET A 123 -27.45 -2.41 0.28
N SER A 124 -26.99 -2.70 1.50
CA SER A 124 -26.35 -1.70 2.39
C SER A 124 -25.41 -2.40 3.38
N GLY A 125 -24.30 -2.94 2.86
CA GLY A 125 -23.23 -3.54 3.67
C GLY A 125 -22.35 -2.50 4.34
N GLY A 126 -22.94 -1.57 5.10
CA GLY A 126 -22.23 -0.52 5.81
C GLY A 126 -21.45 -1.07 7.01
N THR A 127 -20.14 -0.81 7.07
CA THR A 127 -19.31 -1.12 8.24
C THR A 127 -19.68 -0.20 9.41
N GLY A 128 -20.57 -0.67 10.28
CA GLY A 128 -21.01 0.06 11.46
C GLY A 128 -19.88 0.26 12.48
N THR A 129 -19.22 1.41 12.43
CA THR A 129 -18.36 1.89 13.52
C THR A 129 -19.26 2.26 14.71
N ALA A 130 -19.12 1.53 15.82
CA ALA A 130 -19.93 1.76 17.02
C ALA A 130 -19.54 3.07 17.71
N THR A 131 -20.38 4.10 17.59
CA THR A 131 -20.32 5.31 18.42
C THR A 131 -20.91 5.00 19.80
N GLY A 132 -20.11 4.32 20.65
CA GLY A 132 -20.44 4.08 22.05
C GLY A 132 -20.13 5.29 22.94
N ASP A 133 -20.91 5.45 24.02
CA ASP A 133 -20.68 6.43 25.08
C ASP A 133 -19.34 6.15 25.80
N PRO A 134 -18.42 7.13 25.90
CA PRO A 134 -17.11 6.93 26.54
C PRO A 134 -17.13 6.49 28.01
N ASN A 135 -18.27 6.59 28.71
CA ASN A 135 -18.37 6.29 30.15
C ASN A 135 -19.01 4.93 30.50
N GLN A 136 -19.34 4.07 29.53
CA GLN A 136 -19.72 2.69 29.84
C GLN A 136 -18.52 1.75 29.83
N LEU A 137 -18.05 1.40 31.03
CA LEU A 137 -17.14 0.27 31.26
C LEU A 137 -17.86 -1.05 30.90
N GLU A 138 -17.70 -1.52 29.66
CA GLU A 138 -18.05 -2.89 29.30
C GLU A 138 -17.35 -3.87 30.26
N GLN A 139 -18.12 -4.56 31.10
CA GLN A 139 -17.63 -5.72 31.83
C GLN A 139 -17.40 -6.88 30.86
N LYS A 140 -16.28 -6.83 30.12
CA LYS A 140 -15.83 -7.96 29.29
C LYS A 140 -15.66 -9.18 30.17
N GLY A 141 -16.57 -10.15 29.99
CA GLY A 141 -16.44 -11.47 30.56
C GLY A 141 -15.12 -12.12 30.12
N ALA A 142 -14.52 -12.93 30.99
CA ALA A 142 -13.26 -13.59 30.72
C ALA A 142 -13.32 -14.40 29.41
N SER A 143 -12.30 -14.24 28.56
CA SER A 143 -12.18 -14.98 27.30
C SER A 143 -12.10 -16.49 27.54
N VAL A 144 -12.42 -17.30 26.53
CA VAL A 144 -12.43 -18.76 26.69
C VAL A 144 -11.02 -19.30 27.01
N LEU A 145 -9.96 -18.66 26.51
CA LEU A 145 -8.57 -18.95 26.91
C LEU A 145 -8.25 -18.55 28.36
N GLU A 146 -8.81 -17.45 28.88
CA GLU A 146 -8.69 -17.11 30.30
C GLU A 146 -9.41 -18.12 31.20
N ILE A 147 -10.56 -18.60 30.74
CA ILE A 147 -11.30 -19.67 31.41
C ILE A 147 -10.50 -20.98 31.38
N ALA A 148 -9.83 -21.31 30.27
CA ALA A 148 -8.95 -22.48 30.17
C ALA A 148 -7.72 -22.34 31.09
N GLU A 149 -7.01 -21.20 31.07
CA GLU A 149 -5.88 -20.89 31.96
C GLU A 149 -6.29 -20.95 33.44
N ALA A 150 -7.38 -20.29 33.84
CA ALA A 150 -7.83 -20.27 35.23
C ALA A 150 -8.26 -21.66 35.72
N LYS A 151 -8.92 -22.47 34.88
CA LYS A 151 -9.27 -23.86 35.23
C LYS A 151 -8.04 -24.77 35.29
N ALA A 152 -7.05 -24.57 34.41
CA ALA A 152 -5.78 -25.31 34.44
C ALA A 152 -4.98 -24.98 35.72
N LEU A 153 -4.81 -23.71 36.07
CA LEU A 153 -4.20 -23.27 37.33
C LEU A 153 -4.95 -23.82 38.54
N LYS A 154 -6.29 -23.86 38.51
CA LYS A 154 -7.12 -24.48 39.57
C LYS A 154 -6.94 -26.00 39.67
N ALA A 155 -6.64 -26.69 38.56
CA ALA A 155 -6.31 -28.11 38.56
C ALA A 155 -4.87 -28.37 39.07
N ILE A 156 -3.93 -27.49 38.78
CA ILE A 156 -2.56 -27.54 39.31
C ILE A 156 -2.58 -27.31 40.83
N ASN A 157 -3.06 -26.15 41.28
CA ASN A 157 -3.00 -25.69 42.68
C ASN A 157 -3.72 -26.61 43.68
N LYS A 158 -4.67 -27.44 43.23
CA LYS A 158 -5.48 -28.31 44.08
C LYS A 158 -5.07 -29.79 44.06
N TYR A 159 -4.35 -30.24 43.03
CA TYR A 159 -4.09 -31.68 42.81
C TYR A 159 -2.65 -32.01 42.39
N SER A 160 -1.74 -31.03 42.37
CA SER A 160 -0.29 -31.26 42.35
C SER A 160 0.16 -31.92 43.66
N VAL A 161 1.06 -32.90 43.56
CA VAL A 161 1.63 -33.62 44.70
C VAL A 161 3.12 -33.87 44.43
N ILE A 162 3.95 -32.88 44.73
CA ILE A 162 5.42 -33.02 44.65
C ILE A 162 5.91 -33.91 45.80
N ARG A 163 6.73 -34.93 45.49
CA ARG A 163 7.42 -35.78 46.47
C ARG A 163 8.84 -36.06 46.01
N HIS A 164 9.83 -35.81 46.87
CA HIS A 164 11.26 -35.92 46.54
C HIS A 164 11.69 -35.12 45.29
N GLY A 165 11.00 -34.01 45.00
CA GLY A 165 11.23 -33.17 43.82
C GLY A 165 10.40 -33.54 42.58
N GLU A 166 9.76 -34.72 42.53
CA GLU A 166 8.97 -35.16 41.37
C GLU A 166 7.46 -35.06 41.62
N GLU A 167 6.71 -34.62 40.62
CA GLU A 167 5.24 -34.60 40.60
C GLU A 167 4.68 -36.04 40.51
N GLN A 168 3.96 -36.46 41.55
CA GLN A 168 3.40 -37.81 41.61
C GLN A 168 2.12 -37.96 40.78
N ASN A 169 1.40 -36.86 40.53
CA ASN A 169 0.16 -36.89 39.75
C ASN A 169 0.42 -36.67 38.26
N LYS A 170 0.55 -37.76 37.50
CA LYS A 170 0.83 -37.75 36.04
C LYS A 170 -0.18 -36.96 35.20
N GLN A 171 -1.38 -36.69 35.70
CA GLN A 171 -2.41 -35.91 34.99
C GLN A 171 -2.20 -34.38 35.13
N ILE A 172 -1.27 -33.94 36.02
CA ILE A 172 -0.83 -32.55 36.11
C ILE A 172 -0.08 -32.09 34.86
N PHE A 173 0.59 -33.02 34.16
CA PHE A 173 1.18 -32.76 32.84
C PHE A 173 0.17 -32.14 31.87
N ASP A 174 -1.03 -32.73 31.80
CA ASP A 174 -2.11 -32.29 30.91
C ASP A 174 -2.64 -30.91 31.31
N ALA A 175 -2.68 -30.59 32.61
CA ALA A 175 -3.01 -29.25 33.10
C ALA A 175 -1.94 -28.21 32.70
N TYR A 176 -0.65 -28.54 32.79
CA TYR A 176 0.43 -27.66 32.34
C TYR A 176 0.49 -27.51 30.81
N MET A 177 0.12 -28.53 30.02
CA MET A 177 -0.02 -28.39 28.57
C MET A 177 -1.14 -27.42 28.21
N ILE A 178 -2.32 -27.55 28.82
CA ILE A 178 -3.45 -26.63 28.61
C ILE A 178 -3.06 -25.20 29.03
N LEU A 179 -2.33 -25.05 30.14
CA LEU A 179 -1.82 -23.76 30.61
C LEU A 179 -0.84 -23.12 29.61
N ALA A 180 0.15 -23.88 29.13
CA ALA A 180 1.13 -23.40 28.15
C ALA A 180 0.47 -23.05 26.80
N GLN A 181 -0.42 -23.91 26.30
CA GLN A 181 -1.21 -23.65 25.08
C GLN A 181 -2.07 -22.39 25.22
N ALA A 182 -2.88 -22.29 26.29
CA ALA A 182 -3.72 -21.12 26.52
C ALA A 182 -2.91 -19.82 26.60
N ARG A 183 -1.70 -19.86 27.18
CA ARG A 183 -0.78 -18.71 27.20
C ARG A 183 -0.20 -18.39 25.82
N ILE A 184 0.30 -19.38 25.08
CA ILE A 184 0.79 -19.23 23.69
C ILE A 184 -0.25 -18.56 22.79
N TYR A 185 -1.52 -18.99 22.83
CA TYR A 185 -2.59 -18.41 21.99
C TYR A 185 -3.23 -17.13 22.55
N ARG A 186 -2.73 -16.64 23.69
CA ARG A 186 -2.93 -15.29 24.24
C ARG A 186 -1.74 -14.35 23.97
N GLY A 187 -0.65 -14.81 23.35
CA GLY A 187 0.60 -14.05 23.20
C GLY A 187 1.45 -13.96 24.48
N LYS A 188 1.14 -14.79 25.48
CA LYS A 188 1.83 -14.88 26.79
C LYS A 188 2.95 -15.92 26.76
N SER A 189 3.81 -15.83 25.75
CA SER A 189 4.78 -16.86 25.41
C SER A 189 5.86 -17.03 26.49
N LEU A 190 6.19 -15.96 27.22
CA LEU A 190 7.11 -16.02 28.36
C LEU A 190 6.49 -16.78 29.54
N GLU A 191 5.25 -16.45 29.93
CA GLU A 191 4.56 -17.18 31.01
C GLU A 191 4.22 -18.62 30.61
N ALA A 192 4.20 -18.95 29.30
CA ALA A 192 4.13 -20.31 28.80
C ALA A 192 5.46 -21.06 29.00
N LEU A 193 6.61 -20.42 28.77
CA LEU A 193 7.92 -20.99 29.06
C LEU A 193 8.09 -21.30 30.55
N ASP A 194 7.60 -20.43 31.45
CA ASP A 194 7.58 -20.70 32.90
C ASP A 194 6.75 -21.95 33.25
N ALA A 195 5.56 -22.07 32.66
CA ALA A 195 4.68 -23.23 32.83
C ALA A 195 5.34 -24.52 32.32
N LEU A 196 6.02 -24.47 31.17
CA LEU A 196 6.77 -25.60 30.61
C LEU A 196 8.01 -25.94 31.46
N ASN A 197 8.65 -24.95 32.10
CA ASN A 197 9.80 -25.20 32.96
C ASN A 197 9.45 -26.09 34.17
N TYR A 198 8.27 -25.90 34.80
CA TYR A 198 7.79 -26.83 35.84
C TYR A 198 7.77 -28.28 35.34
N VAL A 199 7.28 -28.51 34.12
CA VAL A 199 7.20 -29.85 33.51
C VAL A 199 8.59 -30.44 33.30
N PHE A 200 9.57 -29.64 32.86
CA PHE A 200 10.95 -30.11 32.70
C PHE A 200 11.69 -30.34 34.03
N THR A 201 11.29 -29.66 35.11
CA THR A 201 11.91 -29.80 36.44
C THR A 201 11.29 -30.93 37.27
N HIS A 202 9.97 -31.11 37.22
CA HIS A 202 9.21 -31.99 38.13
C HIS A 202 8.49 -33.15 37.43
N MET A 203 8.57 -33.26 36.10
CA MET A 203 7.93 -34.33 35.31
C MET A 203 8.88 -34.92 34.26
N LYS A 204 10.19 -34.86 34.50
CA LYS A 204 11.25 -35.12 33.49
C LYS A 204 11.20 -36.52 32.86
N ASP A 205 10.65 -37.49 33.57
CA ASP A 205 10.54 -38.90 33.15
C ASP A 205 9.19 -39.22 32.47
N ASP A 206 8.33 -38.23 32.20
CA ASP A 206 7.09 -38.45 31.46
C ASP A 206 7.37 -38.64 29.95
N LYS A 207 6.84 -39.74 29.38
CA LYS A 207 6.93 -40.07 27.94
C LYS A 207 6.44 -38.98 26.98
N ARG A 208 5.73 -37.95 27.49
CA ARG A 208 5.17 -36.83 26.74
C ARG A 208 6.07 -35.59 26.73
N ILE A 209 7.22 -35.59 27.43
CA ILE A 209 8.21 -34.49 27.41
C ILE A 209 8.55 -33.96 25.99
N PRO A 210 8.61 -34.79 24.91
CA PRO A 210 8.75 -34.27 23.56
C PRO A 210 7.66 -33.26 23.15
N LEU A 211 6.40 -33.44 23.56
CA LEU A 211 5.33 -32.46 23.30
C LEU A 211 5.56 -31.14 24.03
N ALA A 212 5.98 -31.20 25.29
CA ALA A 212 6.34 -30.02 26.07
C ALA A 212 7.51 -29.25 25.41
N ARG A 213 8.50 -29.98 24.85
CA ARG A 213 9.59 -29.38 24.07
C ARG A 213 9.12 -28.76 22.76
N ILE A 214 8.18 -29.37 22.04
CA ILE A 214 7.60 -28.75 20.83
C ILE A 214 6.92 -27.41 21.16
N TYR A 215 6.11 -27.34 22.23
CA TYR A 215 5.53 -26.08 22.68
C TYR A 215 6.56 -25.11 23.26
N GLN A 216 7.69 -25.58 23.79
CA GLN A 216 8.81 -24.73 24.19
C GLN A 216 9.47 -24.07 22.97
N GLY A 217 9.67 -24.83 21.88
CA GLY A 217 10.17 -24.29 20.61
C GLY A 217 9.24 -23.20 20.06
N LEU A 218 7.93 -23.48 19.99
CA LEU A 218 6.91 -22.52 19.55
C LEU A 218 6.88 -21.25 20.44
N ALA A 219 7.00 -21.39 21.76
CA ALA A 219 7.02 -20.24 22.65
C ALA A 219 8.30 -19.38 22.49
N TYR A 220 9.44 -19.98 22.19
CA TYR A 220 10.66 -19.24 21.82
C TYR A 220 10.55 -18.57 20.44
N ASP A 221 9.89 -19.22 19.49
CA ASP A 221 9.63 -18.72 18.15
C ASP A 221 8.74 -17.47 18.17
N GLN A 222 7.65 -17.48 18.94
CA GLN A 222 6.77 -16.32 19.15
C GLN A 222 7.47 -15.10 19.75
N VAL A 223 8.49 -15.29 20.60
CA VAL A 223 9.36 -14.20 21.11
C VAL A 223 10.57 -13.91 20.21
N LYS A 224 10.56 -14.44 18.98
CA LYS A 224 11.59 -14.26 17.92
C LYS A 224 12.97 -14.76 18.30
N ASN A 225 13.07 -15.66 19.29
CA ASN A 225 14.30 -16.37 19.62
C ASN A 225 14.46 -17.62 18.74
N TYR A 226 14.54 -17.38 17.43
CA TYR A 226 14.65 -18.42 16.40
C TYR A 226 15.84 -19.37 16.65
N HIS A 227 16.95 -18.87 17.21
CA HIS A 227 18.08 -19.73 17.60
C HIS A 227 17.65 -20.80 18.62
N LYS A 228 16.97 -20.39 19.71
CA LYS A 228 16.56 -21.33 20.76
C LYS A 228 15.41 -22.24 20.29
N ALA A 229 14.51 -21.73 19.45
CA ALA A 229 13.45 -22.53 18.83
C ALA A 229 14.04 -23.66 17.96
N HIS A 230 14.92 -23.32 17.02
CA HIS A 230 15.57 -24.30 16.13
C HIS A 230 16.45 -25.31 16.89
N GLU A 231 17.18 -24.88 17.93
CA GLU A 231 17.97 -25.80 18.78
C GLU A 231 17.09 -26.88 19.43
N ILE A 232 15.89 -26.50 19.90
CA ILE A 232 14.93 -27.42 20.51
C ILE A 232 14.30 -28.33 19.44
N PHE A 233 13.93 -27.79 18.28
CA PHE A 233 13.32 -28.56 17.20
C PHE A 233 14.29 -29.58 16.57
N GLU A 234 15.54 -29.21 16.26
CA GLU A 234 16.52 -30.16 15.71
C GLU A 234 16.89 -31.24 16.72
N LYS A 235 17.01 -30.90 18.02
CA LYS A 235 17.25 -31.92 19.05
C LYS A 235 16.16 -32.99 19.06
N LEU A 236 14.89 -32.59 18.94
CA LEU A 236 13.77 -33.52 18.89
C LEU A 236 13.77 -34.41 17.64
N LYS A 237 14.42 -34.02 16.54
CA LYS A 237 14.55 -34.86 15.33
C LYS A 237 15.52 -36.03 15.52
N GLY A 238 16.41 -35.96 16.53
CA GLY A 238 17.24 -37.08 16.98
C GLY A 238 16.61 -37.98 18.05
N ASP A 239 15.55 -37.52 18.72
CA ASP A 239 14.88 -38.24 19.81
C ASP A 239 13.80 -39.23 19.31
N LYS A 240 13.40 -40.19 20.16
CA LYS A 240 12.34 -41.16 19.86
C LYS A 240 10.93 -40.54 19.98
N VAL A 241 10.59 -39.66 19.05
CA VAL A 241 9.32 -38.91 18.99
C VAL A 241 8.17 -39.77 18.43
N SER A 242 6.94 -39.56 18.93
CA SER A 242 5.75 -40.29 18.45
C SER A 242 5.31 -39.80 17.06
N LYS A 243 4.62 -40.62 16.26
CA LYS A 243 4.13 -40.20 14.93
C LYS A 243 3.18 -38.99 14.97
N GLN A 244 2.45 -38.78 16.07
CA GLN A 244 1.63 -37.58 16.28
C GLN A 244 2.48 -36.34 16.55
N TYR A 245 3.51 -36.47 17.38
CA TYR A 245 4.40 -35.36 17.75
C TYR A 245 5.36 -35.01 16.60
N ALA A 246 5.80 -35.99 15.81
CA ALA A 246 6.63 -35.76 14.61
C ALA A 246 5.88 -34.90 13.57
N LYS A 247 4.58 -35.15 13.35
CA LYS A 247 3.73 -34.28 12.51
C LYS A 247 3.74 -32.84 13.01
N LEU A 248 3.48 -32.63 14.31
CA LEU A 248 3.44 -31.29 14.90
C LEU A 248 4.80 -30.57 14.80
N LEU A 249 5.87 -31.29 15.14
CA LEU A 249 7.25 -30.82 15.08
C LEU A 249 7.59 -30.33 13.68
N SER A 250 7.35 -31.15 12.64
CA SER A 250 7.65 -30.76 11.26
C SER A 250 6.87 -29.52 10.80
N ILE A 251 5.62 -29.33 11.26
CA ILE A 251 4.85 -28.15 10.91
C ILE A 251 5.39 -26.89 11.60
N TYR A 252 5.45 -26.86 12.95
CA TYR A 252 5.94 -25.68 13.66
C TYR A 252 7.40 -25.36 13.35
N TYR A 253 8.24 -26.37 13.11
CA TYR A 253 9.61 -26.10 12.69
C TYR A 253 9.66 -25.53 11.27
N SER A 254 8.84 -26.01 10.33
CA SER A 254 8.75 -25.40 9.00
C SER A 254 8.27 -23.95 9.02
N GLU A 255 7.31 -23.60 9.88
CA GLU A 255 6.80 -22.23 10.06
C GLU A 255 7.87 -21.34 10.73
N SER A 256 8.53 -21.82 11.79
CA SER A 256 9.65 -21.16 12.48
C SER A 256 10.85 -20.89 11.55
N LEU A 257 11.15 -21.82 10.64
CA LEU A 257 12.17 -21.63 9.60
C LEU A 257 11.79 -20.52 8.60
N LEU A 258 10.50 -20.35 8.26
CA LEU A 258 10.05 -19.26 7.38
C LEU A 258 10.12 -17.89 8.06
N ASP A 259 9.69 -17.79 9.32
CA ASP A 259 9.76 -16.57 10.11
C ASP A 259 11.22 -16.14 10.36
N ALA A 260 12.13 -17.10 10.50
CA ALA A 260 13.58 -16.87 10.51
C ALA A 260 14.21 -16.64 9.12
N GLY A 261 13.43 -16.62 8.04
CA GLY A 261 13.88 -16.38 6.67
C GLY A 261 14.59 -17.56 5.97
N LYS A 262 14.74 -18.71 6.63
CA LYS A 262 15.41 -19.93 6.18
C LYS A 262 14.54 -20.75 5.21
N LYS A 263 14.19 -20.14 4.08
CA LYS A 263 13.24 -20.69 3.08
C LYS A 263 13.69 -22.03 2.47
N PRO A 264 14.96 -22.25 2.10
CA PRO A 264 15.40 -23.56 1.56
C PRO A 264 15.31 -24.70 2.58
N GLU A 265 15.54 -24.41 3.87
CA GLU A 265 15.38 -25.35 4.98
C GLU A 265 13.90 -25.63 5.23
N ALA A 266 13.07 -24.58 5.26
CA ALA A 266 11.62 -24.70 5.43
C ALA A 266 11.00 -25.62 4.36
N VAL A 267 11.40 -25.53 3.08
CA VAL A 267 10.90 -26.45 2.03
C VAL A 267 11.16 -27.91 2.38
N LYS A 268 12.34 -28.26 2.90
CA LYS A 268 12.67 -29.65 3.29
C LYS A 268 11.80 -30.13 4.46
N GLU A 269 11.52 -29.26 5.42
CA GLU A 269 10.67 -29.60 6.56
C GLU A 269 9.18 -29.64 6.16
N LEU A 270 8.75 -28.84 5.17
CA LEU A 270 7.42 -28.91 4.54
C LEU A 270 7.23 -30.20 3.74
N ASP A 271 8.27 -30.71 3.09
CA ASP A 271 8.25 -32.04 2.45
C ASP A 271 8.04 -33.15 3.48
N LEU A 272 8.82 -33.13 4.58
CA LEU A 272 8.64 -34.06 5.70
C LEU A 272 7.24 -33.94 6.34
N ALA A 273 6.76 -32.71 6.57
CA ALA A 273 5.43 -32.45 7.10
C ALA A 273 4.33 -32.98 6.15
N PHE A 274 4.52 -32.84 4.84
CA PHE A 274 3.61 -33.37 3.84
C PHE A 274 3.60 -34.90 3.87
N GLU A 275 4.75 -35.58 3.93
CA GLU A 275 4.84 -37.04 4.00
C GLU A 275 4.25 -37.63 5.28
N LEU A 276 4.58 -37.05 6.44
CA LEU A 276 4.07 -37.51 7.74
C LEU A 276 2.55 -37.37 7.86
N ASN A 277 1.95 -36.39 7.17
CA ASN A 277 0.53 -36.09 7.27
C ASN A 277 -0.38 -36.84 6.29
N SER A 278 -1.55 -37.21 6.81
CA SER A 278 -2.58 -38.02 6.16
C SER A 278 -3.95 -37.35 6.08
N ASN A 279 -4.19 -36.28 6.86
CA ASN A 279 -5.39 -35.45 6.73
C ASN A 279 -5.32 -34.66 5.41
N ARG A 280 -6.35 -34.74 4.57
CA ARG A 280 -6.42 -34.02 3.29
C ARG A 280 -6.36 -32.50 3.47
N LYS A 281 -7.09 -31.91 4.43
CA LYS A 281 -7.08 -30.46 4.76
C LYS A 281 -5.63 -29.98 4.99
N LEU A 282 -4.91 -30.67 5.89
CA LEU A 282 -3.50 -30.38 6.16
C LEU A 282 -2.57 -30.64 4.97
N LYS A 283 -2.72 -31.75 4.22
CA LYS A 283 -1.89 -32.00 3.03
C LYS A 283 -2.09 -30.91 1.96
N SER A 284 -3.31 -30.39 1.80
CA SER A 284 -3.59 -29.25 0.92
C SER A 284 -2.84 -28.00 1.38
N ARG A 285 -3.01 -27.61 2.66
CA ARG A 285 -2.33 -26.45 3.26
C ARG A 285 -0.81 -26.50 3.16
N ILE A 286 -0.20 -27.62 3.58
CA ILE A 286 1.26 -27.80 3.54
C ILE A 286 1.77 -27.69 2.10
N ALA A 287 1.08 -28.30 1.13
CA ALA A 287 1.45 -28.22 -0.27
C ALA A 287 1.26 -26.80 -0.86
N TYR A 288 0.23 -26.07 -0.44
CA TYR A 288 0.00 -24.69 -0.85
C TYR A 288 1.09 -23.76 -0.30
N LEU A 289 1.39 -23.83 1.00
CA LEU A 289 2.47 -23.06 1.61
C LEU A 289 3.82 -23.39 0.96
N ARG A 290 4.14 -24.67 0.75
CA ARG A 290 5.35 -25.08 0.04
C ARG A 290 5.40 -24.50 -1.39
N GLY A 291 4.26 -24.42 -2.07
CA GLY A 291 4.11 -23.72 -3.34
C GLY A 291 4.51 -22.24 -3.25
N GLN A 292 3.97 -21.50 -2.27
CA GLN A 292 4.30 -20.08 -2.05
C GLN A 292 5.79 -19.87 -1.73
N VAL A 293 6.38 -20.73 -0.91
CA VAL A 293 7.81 -20.67 -0.57
C VAL A 293 8.69 -20.96 -1.78
N LEU A 294 8.32 -21.94 -2.61
CA LEU A 294 9.03 -22.28 -3.85
C LEU A 294 8.90 -21.20 -4.92
N GLU A 295 7.72 -20.57 -5.08
CA GLU A 295 7.54 -19.41 -5.97
C GLU A 295 8.40 -18.23 -5.50
N ASN A 296 8.45 -17.97 -4.20
CA ASN A 296 9.30 -16.91 -3.63
C ASN A 296 10.81 -17.19 -3.81
N LEU A 297 11.20 -18.47 -3.91
CA LEU A 297 12.54 -18.91 -4.31
C LEU A 297 12.75 -18.96 -5.85
N ASN A 298 11.77 -18.47 -6.63
CA ASN A 298 11.72 -18.51 -8.10
C ASN A 298 11.73 -19.93 -8.72
N GLN A 299 11.50 -20.98 -7.92
CA GLN A 299 11.47 -22.39 -8.36
C GLN A 299 10.09 -22.76 -8.92
N ASN A 300 9.62 -22.01 -9.92
CA ASN A 300 8.25 -22.01 -10.44
C ASN A 300 7.71 -23.40 -10.81
N GLU A 301 8.56 -24.31 -11.31
CA GLU A 301 8.16 -25.67 -11.71
C GLU A 301 7.82 -26.54 -10.48
N LYS A 302 8.66 -26.51 -9.43
CA LYS A 302 8.35 -27.19 -8.15
C LYS A 302 7.22 -26.51 -7.38
N ALA A 303 7.09 -25.19 -7.51
CA ALA A 303 5.96 -24.44 -6.97
C ALA A 303 4.66 -24.94 -7.61
N ARG A 304 4.63 -25.08 -8.95
CA ARG A 304 3.52 -25.66 -9.70
C ARG A 304 3.18 -27.08 -9.25
N GLU A 305 4.16 -27.96 -9.11
CA GLU A 305 3.94 -29.33 -8.58
C GLU A 305 3.31 -29.30 -7.19
N SER A 306 3.73 -28.36 -6.34
CA SER A 306 3.19 -28.18 -4.98
C SER A 306 1.77 -27.61 -4.99
N PHE A 307 1.45 -26.64 -5.84
CA PHE A 307 0.07 -26.16 -6.01
C PHE A 307 -0.84 -27.20 -6.69
N MET A 308 -0.31 -28.05 -7.58
CA MET A 308 -1.03 -29.22 -8.13
C MET A 308 -1.32 -30.26 -7.04
N ALA A 309 -0.40 -30.47 -6.09
CA ALA A 309 -0.66 -31.27 -4.91
C ALA A 309 -1.69 -30.61 -3.98
N ALA A 310 -1.63 -29.29 -3.78
CA ALA A 310 -2.64 -28.55 -3.01
C ALA A 310 -4.06 -28.75 -3.60
N TYR A 311 -4.23 -28.51 -4.90
CA TYR A 311 -5.47 -28.79 -5.63
C TYR A 311 -5.93 -30.26 -5.48
N LYS A 312 -5.04 -31.24 -5.64
CA LYS A 312 -5.34 -32.68 -5.50
C LYS A 312 -5.84 -33.06 -4.10
N TYR A 313 -5.32 -32.41 -3.06
CA TYR A 313 -5.65 -32.67 -1.66
C TYR A 313 -6.68 -31.70 -1.06
N ALA A 314 -7.15 -30.70 -1.83
CA ALA A 314 -8.16 -29.73 -1.39
C ALA A 314 -9.42 -30.44 -0.84
N ASN A 315 -9.99 -29.83 0.20
CA ASN A 315 -11.21 -30.30 0.88
C ASN A 315 -12.32 -29.23 0.87
N ASP A 316 -12.04 -28.06 0.31
CA ASP A 316 -12.92 -26.92 0.20
C ASP A 316 -12.71 -26.22 -1.14
N PHE A 317 -13.75 -25.53 -1.59
CA PHE A 317 -13.79 -24.88 -2.90
C PHE A 317 -12.87 -23.66 -3.02
N GLU A 318 -12.43 -23.06 -1.90
CA GLU A 318 -11.53 -21.91 -1.92
C GLU A 318 -10.12 -22.36 -2.24
N PHE A 319 -9.60 -23.39 -1.56
CA PHE A 319 -8.31 -24.00 -1.88
C PHE A 319 -8.26 -24.58 -3.29
N GLU A 320 -9.35 -25.16 -3.82
CA GLU A 320 -9.41 -25.59 -5.22
C GLU A 320 -9.16 -24.41 -6.18
N VAL A 321 -9.93 -23.33 -6.03
CA VAL A 321 -9.90 -22.16 -6.92
C VAL A 321 -8.57 -21.42 -6.81
N LYS A 322 -8.08 -21.18 -5.59
CA LYS A 322 -6.81 -20.49 -5.36
C LYS A 322 -5.62 -21.31 -5.86
N SER A 323 -5.58 -22.63 -5.61
CA SER A 323 -4.52 -23.49 -6.16
C SER A 323 -4.45 -23.44 -7.69
N GLN A 324 -5.59 -23.37 -8.39
CA GLN A 324 -5.62 -23.23 -9.86
C GLN A 324 -5.06 -21.88 -10.34
N ILE A 325 -5.28 -20.80 -9.58
CA ILE A 325 -4.73 -19.47 -9.86
C ILE A 325 -3.21 -19.45 -9.66
N GLU A 326 -2.68 -20.14 -8.64
CA GLU A 326 -1.24 -20.28 -8.43
C GLU A 326 -0.57 -21.19 -9.49
N ILE A 327 -1.23 -22.27 -9.91
CA ILE A 327 -0.79 -23.09 -11.06
C ILE A 327 -0.71 -22.24 -12.35
N ALA A 328 -1.58 -21.24 -12.53
CA ALA A 328 -1.51 -20.31 -13.64
C ALA A 328 -0.35 -19.30 -13.50
N LYS A 329 -0.17 -18.68 -12.31
CA LYS A 329 0.91 -17.73 -12.00
C LYS A 329 2.31 -18.28 -12.24
N THR A 330 2.52 -19.55 -11.88
CA THR A 330 3.79 -20.28 -12.08
C THR A 330 4.18 -20.53 -13.54
N PHE A 331 3.37 -20.10 -14.52
CA PHE A 331 3.74 -20.20 -15.93
C PHE A 331 4.99 -19.35 -16.24
N ASN A 332 6.08 -20.02 -16.61
CA ASN A 332 7.40 -19.43 -16.81
C ASN A 332 7.61 -18.85 -18.23
N GLY A 333 6.55 -18.75 -19.05
CA GLY A 333 6.60 -18.32 -20.44
C GLY A 333 6.95 -19.44 -21.44
N LYS A 334 7.29 -20.64 -20.98
CA LYS A 334 7.67 -21.80 -21.80
C LYS A 334 6.63 -22.92 -21.68
N GLY A 335 6.55 -23.78 -22.70
CA GLY A 335 5.59 -24.88 -22.77
C GLY A 335 4.23 -24.47 -23.35
N ASP A 336 3.25 -25.37 -23.29
CA ASP A 336 1.96 -25.21 -23.97
C ASP A 336 1.03 -24.20 -23.28
N TYR A 337 1.14 -22.94 -23.68
CA TYR A 337 0.18 -21.89 -23.36
C TYR A 337 -1.23 -22.20 -23.88
N SER A 338 -1.38 -22.89 -25.01
CA SER A 338 -2.69 -23.11 -25.65
C SER A 338 -3.55 -24.09 -24.86
N GLY A 339 -2.99 -25.24 -24.47
CA GLY A 339 -3.62 -26.22 -23.59
C GLY A 339 -3.88 -25.66 -22.19
N ALA A 340 -2.91 -24.94 -21.60
CA ALA A 340 -3.07 -24.31 -20.29
C ALA A 340 -4.18 -23.24 -20.30
N ARG A 341 -4.24 -22.40 -21.33
CA ARG A 341 -5.32 -21.42 -21.56
C ARG A 341 -6.66 -22.12 -21.70
N LYS A 342 -6.77 -23.12 -22.59
CA LYS A 342 -8.01 -23.86 -22.83
C LYS A 342 -8.52 -24.52 -21.55
N TYR A 343 -7.63 -25.16 -20.78
CA TYR A 343 -7.96 -25.79 -19.51
C TYR A 343 -8.59 -24.79 -18.52
N LEU A 344 -7.99 -23.60 -18.34
CA LEU A 344 -8.53 -22.55 -17.48
C LEU A 344 -9.84 -21.95 -18.02
N GLU A 345 -9.97 -21.80 -19.34
CA GLU A 345 -11.24 -21.36 -19.94
C GLU A 345 -12.35 -22.39 -19.77
N ASP A 346 -12.07 -23.68 -19.87
CA ASP A 346 -13.09 -24.75 -19.75
C ASP A 346 -13.46 -25.04 -18.29
N ILE A 347 -12.51 -25.02 -17.34
CA ILE A 347 -12.84 -25.12 -15.90
C ILE A 347 -13.65 -23.90 -15.43
N SER A 348 -13.37 -22.69 -15.93
CA SER A 348 -14.11 -21.46 -15.56
C SER A 348 -15.61 -21.47 -15.91
N LYS A 349 -16.05 -22.42 -16.74
CA LYS A 349 -17.45 -22.60 -17.17
C LYS A 349 -18.14 -23.75 -16.41
N LYS A 350 -17.41 -24.57 -15.65
CA LYS A 350 -17.89 -25.88 -15.17
C LYS A 350 -18.50 -25.78 -13.77
N GLY A 351 -19.82 -25.94 -13.68
CA GLY A 351 -20.52 -26.06 -12.39
C GLY A 351 -20.26 -24.87 -11.46
N THR A 352 -19.86 -25.15 -10.22
CA THR A 352 -19.59 -24.12 -9.20
C THR A 352 -18.49 -23.14 -9.59
N TYR A 353 -17.47 -23.54 -10.38
CA TYR A 353 -16.39 -22.66 -10.85
C TYR A 353 -16.91 -21.46 -11.68
N GLY A 354 -18.10 -21.56 -12.29
CA GLY A 354 -18.75 -20.44 -12.99
C GLY A 354 -19.00 -19.23 -12.08
N SER A 355 -19.11 -19.43 -10.76
CA SER A 355 -19.22 -18.33 -9.78
C SER A 355 -17.91 -17.56 -9.56
N ARG A 356 -16.77 -18.12 -9.98
CA ARG A 356 -15.39 -17.59 -9.77
C ARG A 356 -14.72 -17.16 -11.08
N LYS A 357 -15.50 -17.03 -12.16
CA LYS A 357 -15.03 -16.80 -13.53
C LYS A 357 -14.17 -15.54 -13.70
N ASN A 358 -14.40 -14.51 -12.89
CA ASN A 358 -13.52 -13.33 -12.76
C ASN A 358 -12.08 -13.72 -12.40
N GLU A 359 -11.87 -14.69 -11.51
CA GLU A 359 -10.55 -15.08 -11.03
C GLU A 359 -9.79 -15.93 -12.05
N PHE A 360 -10.49 -16.84 -12.73
CA PHE A 360 -9.92 -17.57 -13.86
C PHE A 360 -9.51 -16.63 -15.00
N TYR A 361 -10.29 -15.58 -15.30
CA TYR A 361 -9.87 -14.56 -16.27
C TYR A 361 -8.69 -13.69 -15.79
N TYR A 362 -8.59 -13.38 -14.50
CA TYR A 362 -7.38 -12.72 -13.96
C TYR A 362 -6.14 -13.62 -14.10
N ALA A 363 -6.25 -14.90 -13.75
CA ALA A 363 -5.20 -15.91 -13.91
C ALA A 363 -4.76 -16.10 -15.37
N LEU A 364 -5.72 -16.15 -16.30
CA LEU A 364 -5.49 -16.17 -17.75
C LEU A 364 -4.73 -14.91 -18.23
N GLY A 365 -5.07 -13.73 -17.68
CA GLY A 365 -4.36 -12.49 -17.96
C GLY A 365 -2.91 -12.51 -17.49
N LEU A 366 -2.64 -13.01 -16.27
CA LEU A 366 -1.27 -13.18 -15.78
C LEU A 366 -0.47 -14.17 -16.65
N MET A 367 -1.07 -15.30 -17.02
CA MET A 367 -0.44 -16.30 -17.90
C MET A 367 -0.13 -15.73 -19.29
N ALA A 368 -1.05 -14.95 -19.87
CA ALA A 368 -0.82 -14.28 -21.16
C ALA A 368 0.31 -13.24 -21.09
N ASN A 369 0.40 -12.47 -19.99
CA ASN A 369 1.52 -11.56 -19.73
C ASN A 369 2.86 -12.33 -19.66
N LYS A 370 2.90 -13.46 -18.94
CA LYS A 370 4.08 -14.35 -18.86
C LYS A 370 4.44 -14.98 -20.21
N ALA A 371 3.46 -15.22 -21.08
CA ALA A 371 3.65 -15.66 -22.47
C ALA A 371 4.08 -14.53 -23.44
N GLY A 372 4.35 -13.32 -22.95
CA GLY A 372 4.70 -12.14 -23.75
C GLY A 372 3.53 -11.47 -24.47
N LYS A 373 2.31 -11.99 -24.32
CA LYS A 373 1.11 -11.56 -25.04
C LYS A 373 0.34 -10.47 -24.30
N LYS A 374 0.93 -9.27 -24.25
CA LYS A 374 0.37 -8.12 -23.51
C LYS A 374 -1.07 -7.79 -23.91
N GLU A 375 -1.41 -7.87 -25.20
CA GLU A 375 -2.75 -7.56 -25.71
C GLU A 375 -3.81 -8.59 -25.26
N GLU A 376 -3.50 -9.88 -25.38
CA GLU A 376 -4.38 -10.98 -24.90
C GLU A 376 -4.56 -10.91 -23.37
N ALA A 377 -3.49 -10.57 -22.63
CA ALA A 377 -3.55 -10.34 -21.19
C ALA A 377 -4.49 -9.17 -20.82
N GLN A 378 -4.33 -8.04 -21.51
CA GLN A 378 -5.13 -6.83 -21.34
C GLN A 378 -6.60 -7.03 -21.71
N GLU A 379 -6.92 -7.97 -22.61
CA GLU A 379 -8.29 -8.41 -22.85
C GLU A 379 -8.82 -9.27 -21.69
N TYR A 380 -8.05 -10.24 -21.21
CA TYR A 380 -8.44 -11.11 -20.09
C TYR A 380 -8.67 -10.36 -18.77
N PHE A 381 -7.84 -9.37 -18.41
CA PHE A 381 -8.13 -8.52 -17.26
C PHE A 381 -9.43 -7.73 -17.42
N ARG A 382 -9.74 -7.24 -18.64
CA ARG A 382 -11.03 -6.57 -18.92
C ARG A 382 -12.22 -7.55 -18.91
N LYS A 383 -12.02 -8.83 -19.26
CA LYS A 383 -13.02 -9.90 -19.04
C LYS A 383 -13.26 -10.13 -17.54
N SER A 384 -12.19 -10.21 -16.73
CA SER A 384 -12.29 -10.33 -15.26
C SER A 384 -13.10 -9.21 -14.60
N LEU A 385 -13.02 -7.97 -15.11
CA LEU A 385 -13.81 -6.85 -14.58
C LEU A 385 -15.30 -6.90 -14.96
N LYS A 386 -15.65 -7.55 -16.08
CA LYS A 386 -17.04 -7.68 -16.56
C LYS A 386 -17.83 -8.77 -15.84
N GLU A 387 -17.15 -9.83 -15.40
CA GLU A 387 -17.77 -10.92 -14.62
C GLU A 387 -18.21 -10.44 -13.22
N LYS A 388 -19.09 -11.22 -12.56
CA LYS A 388 -19.51 -10.95 -11.18
C LYS A 388 -18.30 -10.92 -10.23
N VAL A 389 -18.32 -10.08 -9.20
CA VAL A 389 -17.34 -10.14 -8.12
C VAL A 389 -17.55 -11.43 -7.32
N SER A 390 -16.52 -12.27 -7.24
CA SER A 390 -16.38 -13.27 -6.17
C SER A 390 -15.28 -12.88 -5.17
N ASP A 391 -14.27 -12.14 -5.63
CA ASP A 391 -13.15 -11.66 -4.80
C ASP A 391 -12.79 -10.21 -5.18
N GLY A 392 -12.79 -9.32 -4.17
CA GLY A 392 -12.49 -7.89 -4.33
C GLY A 392 -11.00 -7.61 -4.54
N GLN A 393 -10.11 -8.39 -3.92
CA GLN A 393 -8.67 -8.25 -4.09
C GLN A 393 -8.27 -8.61 -5.53
N ILE A 394 -8.78 -9.70 -6.10
CA ILE A 394 -8.51 -10.03 -7.51
C ILE A 394 -9.11 -9.00 -8.46
N ARG A 395 -10.28 -8.42 -8.17
CA ARG A 395 -10.79 -7.29 -8.96
C ARG A 395 -9.84 -6.09 -8.88
N GLY A 396 -9.30 -5.79 -7.71
CA GLY A 396 -8.28 -4.75 -7.52
C GLY A 396 -6.99 -5.01 -8.30
N LEU A 397 -6.49 -6.24 -8.23
CA LEU A 397 -5.31 -6.68 -9.00
C LEU A 397 -5.55 -6.65 -10.52
N ALA A 398 -6.77 -6.95 -10.99
CA ALA A 398 -7.13 -6.81 -12.41
C ALA A 398 -7.18 -5.34 -12.86
N TYR A 399 -7.71 -4.43 -12.03
CA TYR A 399 -7.61 -2.99 -12.28
C TYR A 399 -6.14 -2.52 -12.32
N TYR A 400 -5.30 -2.96 -11.37
CA TYR A 400 -3.88 -2.66 -11.30
C TYR A 400 -3.10 -3.14 -12.54
N GLU A 401 -3.30 -4.38 -12.98
CA GLU A 401 -2.65 -4.89 -14.19
C GLU A 401 -3.10 -4.16 -15.47
N ILE A 402 -4.33 -3.65 -15.54
CA ILE A 402 -4.75 -2.76 -16.64
C ILE A 402 -4.07 -1.39 -16.51
N GLY A 403 -3.97 -0.83 -15.30
CA GLY A 403 -3.27 0.43 -15.04
C GLY A 403 -1.78 0.36 -15.44
N LYS A 404 -1.10 -0.76 -15.17
CA LYS A 404 0.25 -1.04 -15.68
C LYS A 404 0.29 -1.03 -17.22
N GLY A 405 -0.73 -1.58 -17.89
CA GLY A 405 -0.86 -1.54 -19.35
C GLY A 405 -1.05 -0.13 -19.94
N TYR A 406 -1.48 0.85 -19.14
CA TYR A 406 -1.46 2.28 -19.48
C TYR A 406 -0.11 2.94 -19.12
N LEU A 407 0.49 2.56 -18.00
CA LEU A 407 1.81 3.05 -17.56
C LEU A 407 2.93 2.68 -18.55
N ASP A 408 2.93 1.44 -19.04
CA ASP A 408 3.78 0.93 -20.14
C ASP A 408 3.69 1.78 -21.43
N LYS A 409 2.63 2.58 -21.58
CA LYS A 409 2.34 3.42 -22.75
C LYS A 409 2.45 4.92 -22.43
N ASN A 410 3.02 5.27 -21.28
CA ASN A 410 3.14 6.64 -20.73
C ASN A 410 1.79 7.38 -20.63
N ASP A 411 0.69 6.66 -20.44
CA ASP A 411 -0.66 7.21 -20.23
C ASP A 411 -0.93 7.30 -18.72
N TYR A 412 -0.31 8.28 -18.06
CA TYR A 412 -0.36 8.44 -16.61
C TYR A 412 -1.78 8.75 -16.08
N ILE A 413 -2.64 9.38 -16.90
CA ILE A 413 -4.06 9.59 -16.55
C ILE A 413 -4.81 8.26 -16.57
N GLY A 414 -4.62 7.45 -17.61
CA GLY A 414 -5.17 6.09 -17.67
C GLY A 414 -4.69 5.23 -16.51
N ALA A 415 -3.38 5.20 -16.24
CA ALA A 415 -2.80 4.44 -15.14
C ALA A 415 -3.36 4.87 -13.77
N GLY A 416 -3.41 6.18 -13.50
CA GLY A 416 -3.93 6.73 -12.24
C GLY A 416 -5.42 6.40 -12.01
N ALA A 417 -6.26 6.53 -13.03
CA ALA A 417 -7.68 6.20 -12.93
C ALA A 417 -7.93 4.70 -12.65
N TYR A 418 -7.11 3.82 -13.23
CA TYR A 418 -7.15 2.39 -12.96
C TYR A 418 -6.58 2.03 -11.58
N TYR A 419 -5.55 2.73 -11.09
CA TYR A 419 -5.01 2.52 -9.75
C TYR A 419 -5.98 3.00 -8.66
N ASP A 420 -6.67 4.12 -8.86
CA ASP A 420 -7.75 4.57 -7.94
C ASP A 420 -8.92 3.57 -7.93
N SER A 421 -9.28 3.02 -9.09
CA SER A 421 -10.30 1.96 -9.18
C SER A 421 -9.89 0.68 -8.45
N ALA A 422 -8.59 0.34 -8.45
CA ALA A 422 -8.05 -0.78 -7.68
C ALA A 422 -8.10 -0.52 -6.18
N LEU A 423 -7.63 0.64 -5.72
CA LEU A 423 -7.63 1.06 -4.32
C LEU A 423 -9.02 1.04 -3.68
N ALA A 424 -10.06 1.35 -4.46
CA ALA A 424 -11.45 1.31 -4.02
C ALA A 424 -11.97 -0.11 -3.69
N VAL A 425 -11.34 -1.18 -4.20
CA VAL A 425 -11.82 -2.56 -4.05
C VAL A 425 -10.81 -3.55 -3.44
N MET A 426 -9.53 -3.21 -3.33
CA MET A 426 -8.52 -4.06 -2.70
C MET A 426 -8.81 -4.24 -1.21
N THR A 427 -8.70 -5.50 -0.76
CA THR A 427 -8.98 -5.94 0.62
C THR A 427 -7.73 -6.39 1.37
N TYR A 428 -6.62 -6.68 0.68
CA TYR A 428 -5.34 -6.99 1.33
C TYR A 428 -4.50 -5.73 1.52
N GLU A 429 -4.50 -5.23 2.76
CA GLU A 429 -4.00 -3.90 3.12
C GLU A 429 -2.53 -3.62 2.72
N PRO A 430 -1.55 -4.54 2.90
CA PRO A 430 -0.16 -4.28 2.51
C PRO A 430 0.01 -3.96 1.02
N SER A 431 -0.70 -4.66 0.13
CA SER A 431 -0.67 -4.35 -1.31
C SER A 431 -1.44 -3.06 -1.64
N LYS A 432 -2.46 -2.72 -0.85
CA LYS A 432 -3.26 -1.50 -1.01
C LYS A 432 -2.47 -0.25 -0.62
N VAL A 433 -1.74 -0.28 0.49
CA VAL A 433 -0.84 0.80 0.93
C VAL A 433 0.24 1.06 -0.13
N LEU A 434 0.91 0.01 -0.61
CA LEU A 434 1.92 0.15 -1.68
C LEU A 434 1.36 0.75 -2.97
N LEU A 435 0.10 0.45 -3.31
CA LEU A 435 -0.57 1.03 -4.48
C LEU A 435 -1.03 2.49 -4.25
N ALA A 436 -1.33 2.88 -3.00
CA ALA A 436 -1.73 4.24 -2.67
C ALA A 436 -0.59 5.23 -2.95
N ASP A 437 0.62 4.90 -2.50
CA ASP A 437 1.85 5.63 -2.82
C ASP A 437 2.05 5.75 -4.33
N GLN A 438 1.94 4.63 -5.07
CA GLN A 438 2.07 4.63 -6.53
C GLN A 438 1.02 5.51 -7.23
N SER A 439 -0.24 5.53 -6.78
CA SER A 439 -1.27 6.44 -7.32
C SER A 439 -0.90 7.91 -7.08
N VAL A 440 -0.41 8.25 -5.88
CA VAL A 440 0.07 9.61 -5.54
C VAL A 440 1.26 10.02 -6.43
N TYR A 441 2.22 9.12 -6.68
CA TYR A 441 3.36 9.39 -7.56
C TYR A 441 2.94 9.56 -9.02
N ILE A 442 2.04 8.72 -9.54
CA ILE A 442 1.50 8.84 -10.90
C ILE A 442 0.75 10.16 -11.09
N LYS A 443 -0.02 10.63 -10.10
CA LYS A 443 -0.71 11.93 -10.16
C LYS A 443 0.27 13.11 -10.25
N LYS A 444 1.38 13.07 -9.51
CA LYS A 444 2.46 14.08 -9.61
C LYS A 444 3.13 14.06 -10.99
N ILE A 445 3.52 12.87 -11.46
CA ILE A 445 4.16 12.65 -12.76
C ILE A 445 3.24 13.09 -13.91
N SER A 446 1.96 12.74 -13.85
CA SER A 446 0.94 13.16 -14.82
C SER A 446 0.89 14.68 -14.95
N LYS A 447 0.85 15.43 -13.85
CA LYS A 447 0.81 16.90 -13.91
C LYS A 447 1.97 17.47 -14.74
N ASN A 448 3.20 17.02 -14.48
CA ASN A 448 4.37 17.49 -15.22
C ASN A 448 4.35 17.00 -16.68
N TYR A 449 4.08 15.72 -16.93
CA TYR A 449 4.09 15.13 -18.27
C TYR A 449 3.11 15.80 -19.25
N TYR A 450 1.86 16.03 -18.83
CA TYR A 450 0.88 16.70 -19.69
C TYR A 450 1.15 18.22 -19.83
N LEU A 451 1.72 18.87 -18.81
CA LEU A 451 2.19 20.26 -18.91
C LEU A 451 3.33 20.42 -19.92
N ILE A 452 4.35 19.55 -19.88
CA ILE A 452 5.45 19.54 -20.86
C ILE A 452 4.88 19.33 -22.26
N LYS A 453 4.08 18.28 -22.45
CA LYS A 453 3.46 17.92 -23.73
C LYS A 453 2.60 19.06 -24.30
N LYS A 454 1.86 19.78 -23.45
CA LYS A 454 1.09 20.96 -23.83
C LYS A 454 2.01 22.12 -24.26
N ASN A 455 2.96 22.50 -23.42
CA ASN A 455 3.82 23.65 -23.65
C ASN A 455 4.76 23.42 -24.86
N ASP A 456 5.35 22.24 -25.01
CA ASP A 456 6.13 21.88 -26.21
C ASP A 456 5.29 21.97 -27.48
N SER A 457 4.02 21.55 -27.43
CA SER A 457 3.11 21.67 -28.58
C SER A 457 2.87 23.15 -28.93
N ILE A 458 2.61 24.01 -27.95
CA ILE A 458 2.41 25.46 -28.16
C ILE A 458 3.69 26.14 -28.66
N LEU A 459 4.85 25.84 -28.05
CA LEU A 459 6.15 26.43 -28.40
C LEU A 459 6.63 26.01 -29.79
N ASN A 460 6.35 24.77 -30.21
CA ASN A 460 6.65 24.30 -31.56
C ASN A 460 5.70 24.90 -32.60
N LEU A 461 4.41 25.04 -32.27
CA LEU A 461 3.44 25.75 -33.12
C LEU A 461 3.80 27.23 -33.26
N ALA A 462 4.25 27.91 -32.21
CA ALA A 462 4.66 29.32 -32.25
C ALA A 462 5.80 29.57 -33.25
N LYS A 463 6.79 28.69 -33.28
CA LYS A 463 7.98 28.75 -34.17
C LYS A 463 7.70 28.52 -35.66
N MET A 464 6.56 27.91 -36.02
CA MET A 464 6.22 27.64 -37.42
C MET A 464 5.94 28.92 -38.23
N SER A 465 6.21 28.88 -39.53
CA SER A 465 5.80 29.96 -40.45
C SER A 465 4.27 30.03 -40.60
N PRO A 466 3.68 31.13 -41.13
CA PRO A 466 2.24 31.23 -41.37
C PRO A 466 1.70 30.11 -42.27
N GLU A 467 2.48 29.70 -43.27
CA GLU A 467 2.14 28.65 -44.22
C GLU A 467 2.18 27.28 -43.54
N GLN A 468 3.23 27.01 -42.75
CA GLN A 468 3.35 25.78 -41.95
C GLN A 468 2.23 25.64 -40.91
N LYS A 469 1.85 26.74 -40.23
CA LYS A 469 0.69 26.80 -39.32
C LYS A 469 -0.60 26.46 -40.07
N THR A 470 -0.80 27.03 -41.24
CA THR A 470 -2.00 26.81 -42.07
C THR A 470 -2.10 25.37 -42.56
N ASP A 471 -1.00 24.79 -43.05
CA ASP A 471 -0.92 23.37 -43.45
C ASP A 471 -1.16 22.42 -42.28
N PHE A 472 -0.51 22.67 -41.13
CA PHE A 472 -0.68 21.87 -39.92
C PHE A 472 -2.15 21.82 -39.47
N PHE A 473 -2.81 22.98 -39.36
CA PHE A 473 -4.21 23.01 -38.94
C PHE A 473 -5.16 22.49 -40.01
N THR A 474 -4.87 22.67 -41.30
CA THR A 474 -5.65 22.04 -42.39
C THR A 474 -5.61 20.51 -42.26
N LYS A 475 -4.43 19.93 -42.00
CA LYS A 475 -4.25 18.48 -41.76
C LYS A 475 -4.89 18.01 -40.45
N TYR A 476 -4.90 18.85 -39.40
CA TYR A 476 -5.63 18.57 -38.16
C TYR A 476 -7.15 18.59 -38.37
N ILE A 477 -7.68 19.59 -39.07
CA ILE A 477 -9.11 19.76 -39.40
C ILE A 477 -9.62 18.59 -40.24
N ALA A 478 -8.83 18.10 -41.20
CA ALA A 478 -9.16 16.89 -41.96
C ALA A 478 -9.32 15.66 -41.04
N LYS A 479 -8.39 15.46 -40.09
CA LYS A 479 -8.48 14.39 -39.08
C LYS A 479 -9.66 14.57 -38.13
N LEU A 480 -9.97 15.81 -37.73
CA LEU A 480 -11.10 16.13 -36.88
C LEU A 480 -12.43 15.80 -37.56
N LYS A 481 -12.60 16.17 -38.83
CA LYS A 481 -13.79 15.83 -39.64
C LYS A 481 -14.00 14.32 -39.74
N VAL A 482 -12.94 13.55 -40.05
CA VAL A 482 -13.00 12.07 -40.10
C VAL A 482 -13.28 11.46 -38.72
N LYS A 483 -12.76 12.05 -37.63
CA LYS A 483 -13.06 11.62 -36.26
C LYS A 483 -14.55 11.86 -35.92
N GLU A 484 -15.05 13.07 -36.12
CA GLU A 484 -16.44 13.43 -35.84
C GLU A 484 -17.43 12.62 -36.70
N GLU A 485 -17.12 12.39 -37.99
CA GLU A 485 -17.91 11.50 -38.86
C GLU A 485 -17.93 10.06 -38.34
N LYS A 486 -16.78 9.52 -37.91
CA LYS A 486 -16.71 8.19 -37.32
C LYS A 486 -17.49 8.11 -36.01
N GLU A 487 -17.37 9.11 -35.13
CA GLU A 487 -18.08 9.16 -33.84
C GLU A 487 -19.60 9.30 -34.04
N GLU A 488 -20.05 10.10 -35.02
CA GLU A 488 -21.46 10.16 -35.45
C GLU A 488 -21.94 8.81 -36.00
N LEU A 489 -21.14 8.15 -36.83
CA LEU A 489 -21.49 6.87 -37.44
C LEU A 489 -21.51 5.73 -36.39
N GLU A 490 -20.62 5.74 -35.41
CA GLU A 490 -20.67 4.86 -34.24
C GLU A 490 -21.85 5.21 -33.32
N ARG A 491 -22.20 6.49 -33.13
CA ARG A 491 -23.43 6.89 -32.41
C ARG A 491 -24.67 6.37 -33.11
N ARG A 492 -24.78 6.53 -34.43
CA ARG A 492 -25.91 6.03 -35.24
C ARG A 492 -25.96 4.50 -35.31
N ARG A 493 -24.82 3.79 -35.20
CA ARG A 493 -24.78 2.33 -35.00
C ARG A 493 -25.28 1.96 -33.60
N ALA A 494 -24.86 2.66 -32.55
CA ALA A 494 -25.28 2.39 -31.18
C ALA A 494 -26.76 2.75 -30.93
N GLU A 495 -27.26 3.81 -31.56
CA GLU A 495 -28.68 4.17 -31.62
C GLU A 495 -29.48 3.08 -32.33
N ARG A 496 -29.02 2.61 -33.51
CA ARG A 496 -29.67 1.48 -34.20
C ARG A 496 -29.63 0.18 -33.38
N ALA A 497 -28.53 -0.11 -32.69
CA ALA A 497 -28.40 -1.31 -31.85
C ALA A 497 -29.22 -1.25 -30.55
N LYS A 498 -29.53 -0.05 -30.04
CA LYS A 498 -30.49 0.16 -28.95
C LYS A 498 -31.94 0.23 -29.42
N GLY A 499 -32.14 0.66 -30.67
CA GLY A 499 -33.44 0.76 -31.35
C GLY A 499 -33.78 -0.48 -32.19
N PHE A 500 -33.26 -1.65 -31.83
CA PHE A 500 -33.61 -2.93 -32.47
C PHE A 500 -34.09 -3.96 -31.44
N ASP A 501 -35.01 -3.53 -30.58
CA ASP A 501 -35.93 -4.40 -29.85
C ASP A 501 -37.37 -3.86 -29.92
N THR A 502 -37.76 -3.43 -31.13
CA THR A 502 -39.16 -3.15 -31.50
C THR A 502 -39.64 -4.18 -32.52
N GLY A 503 -39.24 -5.44 -32.34
CA GLY A 503 -39.60 -6.56 -33.21
C GLY A 503 -41.03 -7.06 -33.04
N ASP A 504 -41.74 -6.64 -31.98
CA ASP A 504 -43.07 -7.17 -31.62
C ASP A 504 -44.07 -6.08 -31.16
N TYR A 505 -43.69 -4.79 -31.16
CA TYR A 505 -44.60 -3.71 -30.70
C TYR A 505 -45.72 -3.37 -31.72
N SER A 506 -45.76 -4.06 -32.86
CA SER A 506 -46.82 -3.95 -33.88
C SER A 506 -47.72 -5.18 -33.97
N SER A 507 -47.48 -6.23 -33.19
CA SER A 507 -48.16 -7.54 -33.30
C SER A 507 -49.01 -7.90 -32.08
N THR A 508 -48.61 -7.49 -30.87
CA THR A 508 -49.24 -7.97 -29.62
C THR A 508 -49.72 -6.83 -28.69
N SER A 509 -50.21 -5.72 -29.27
CA SER A 509 -50.87 -4.66 -28.49
C SER A 509 -52.38 -4.91 -28.36
N ILE A 510 -52.84 -5.25 -27.15
CA ILE A 510 -54.26 -5.41 -26.80
C ILE A 510 -55.07 -4.10 -26.98
N PHE A 511 -54.38 -2.95 -27.07
CA PHE A 511 -55.00 -1.64 -27.32
C PHE A 511 -55.13 -1.28 -28.81
N ALA A 512 -54.71 -2.15 -29.73
CA ALA A 512 -54.75 -1.87 -31.17
C ALA A 512 -56.17 -1.88 -31.79
N ASN A 513 -57.20 -2.32 -31.06
CA ASN A 513 -58.57 -2.42 -31.58
C ASN A 513 -59.63 -1.95 -30.57
N SER A 514 -59.58 -0.66 -30.20
CA SER A 514 -60.68 0.02 -29.51
C SER A 514 -60.76 1.48 -29.94
N SER A 515 -61.59 1.73 -30.95
CA SER A 515 -61.96 3.07 -31.39
C SER A 515 -62.91 3.73 -30.39
N ASN A 516 -62.39 4.33 -29.33
CA ASN A 516 -63.09 5.38 -28.59
C ASN A 516 -62.15 6.26 -27.75
N SER A 517 -62.50 7.55 -27.72
CA SER A 517 -61.85 8.69 -27.06
C SER A 517 -60.91 8.39 -25.87
N PHE A 518 -59.64 8.78 -26.01
CA PHE A 518 -58.92 9.49 -24.95
C PHE A 518 -58.69 10.93 -25.46
N GLU A 519 -58.97 11.93 -24.63
CA GLU A 519 -59.28 13.27 -25.12
C GLU A 519 -58.06 14.05 -25.63
N ASP A 520 -58.29 14.77 -26.75
CA ASP A 520 -57.29 15.56 -27.46
C ASP A 520 -57.00 16.88 -26.73
N PHE A 521 -55.94 16.91 -25.93
CA PHE A 521 -55.33 18.16 -25.48
C PHE A 521 -54.51 18.77 -26.64
N GLY A 522 -55.24 19.41 -27.55
CA GLY A 522 -54.88 19.60 -28.95
C GLY A 522 -53.52 20.20 -29.27
N VAL A 523 -52.67 19.40 -29.93
CA VAL A 523 -51.80 19.85 -31.04
C VAL A 523 -51.84 18.79 -32.14
N ALA A 524 -52.33 19.17 -33.32
CA ALA A 524 -52.67 18.23 -34.38
C ALA A 524 -51.48 17.45 -35.00
N THR A 525 -51.80 16.26 -35.51
CA THR A 525 -51.10 15.53 -36.58
C THR A 525 -49.59 15.28 -36.42
N LYS A 526 -49.12 15.04 -35.19
CA LYS A 526 -47.83 14.35 -34.95
C LYS A 526 -48.00 13.22 -33.92
N GLY A 527 -47.59 12.01 -34.30
CA GLY A 527 -47.57 10.86 -33.40
C GLY A 527 -46.60 11.04 -32.23
N PHE A 528 -46.68 10.10 -31.27
CA PHE A 528 -45.94 10.08 -30.00
C PHE A 528 -44.51 10.66 -30.10
N TYR A 529 -44.16 11.56 -29.18
CA TYR A 529 -42.96 12.41 -29.21
C TYR A 529 -41.67 11.66 -29.59
N PHE A 530 -41.46 10.47 -29.01
CA PHE A 530 -40.25 9.67 -29.21
C PHE A 530 -40.21 8.91 -30.55
N SER A 531 -41.35 8.80 -31.25
CA SER A 531 -41.43 8.20 -32.60
C SER A 531 -40.95 9.16 -33.70
N ASN A 532 -40.83 10.47 -33.42
CA ASN A 532 -40.32 11.45 -34.38
C ASN A 532 -38.82 11.71 -34.15
N THR A 533 -37.98 11.13 -35.01
CA THR A 533 -36.51 11.22 -34.93
C THR A 533 -35.97 12.66 -34.95
N GLY A 534 -36.61 13.57 -35.68
CA GLY A 534 -36.27 15.00 -35.70
C GLY A 534 -36.59 15.69 -34.37
N THR A 535 -37.77 15.40 -33.80
CA THR A 535 -38.16 15.90 -32.48
C THR A 535 -37.26 15.35 -31.37
N VAL A 536 -36.91 14.06 -31.41
CA VAL A 536 -35.99 13.43 -30.44
C VAL A 536 -34.58 14.03 -30.53
N SER A 537 -34.05 14.24 -31.73
CA SER A 537 -32.75 14.87 -31.94
C SER A 537 -32.72 16.32 -31.42
N LYS A 538 -33.76 17.12 -31.72
CA LYS A 538 -33.91 18.47 -31.17
C LYS A 538 -34.05 18.45 -29.65
N GLY A 539 -34.88 17.57 -29.09
CA GLY A 539 -35.09 17.40 -27.65
C GLY A 539 -33.81 17.00 -26.92
N THR A 540 -33.03 16.09 -27.48
CA THR A 540 -31.72 15.67 -26.94
C THR A 540 -30.72 16.83 -26.98
N SER A 541 -30.71 17.60 -28.06
CA SER A 541 -29.86 18.80 -28.18
C SER A 541 -30.23 19.87 -27.16
N THR A 542 -31.52 20.18 -27.01
CA THR A 542 -32.03 21.11 -25.98
C THR A 542 -31.73 20.60 -24.57
N PHE A 543 -31.92 19.31 -24.29
CA PHE A 543 -31.59 18.70 -23.00
C PHE A 543 -30.09 18.87 -22.67
N LYS A 544 -29.20 18.60 -23.64
CA LYS A 544 -27.76 18.82 -23.49
C LYS A 544 -27.37 20.30 -23.38
N GLN A 545 -28.16 21.22 -23.92
CA GLN A 545 -27.95 22.66 -23.77
C GLN A 545 -28.42 23.18 -22.40
N THR A 546 -29.59 22.73 -21.91
CA THR A 546 -30.16 23.16 -20.62
C THR A 546 -29.46 22.53 -19.42
N TRP A 547 -29.12 21.24 -19.51
CA TRP A 547 -28.53 20.49 -18.40
C TRP A 547 -27.05 20.19 -18.63
N GLY A 548 -26.68 19.77 -19.84
CA GLY A 548 -25.38 19.16 -20.17
C GLY A 548 -25.47 17.65 -20.36
N GLU A 549 -24.33 16.99 -20.54
CA GLU A 549 -24.27 15.53 -20.45
C GLU A 549 -24.61 15.06 -19.04
N ARG A 550 -25.30 13.92 -18.93
CA ARG A 550 -25.81 13.37 -17.66
C ARG A 550 -25.59 11.87 -17.54
N ALA A 551 -25.33 11.41 -16.33
CA ALA A 551 -25.27 9.98 -16.03
C ALA A 551 -26.70 9.44 -15.86
N LEU A 552 -26.95 8.25 -16.43
CA LEU A 552 -28.23 7.55 -16.35
C LEU A 552 -28.34 6.84 -14.98
N ILE A 553 -28.64 7.63 -13.95
CA ILE A 553 -28.85 7.23 -12.56
C ILE A 553 -30.04 8.00 -11.96
N ASP A 554 -30.56 7.52 -10.83
CA ASP A 554 -31.52 8.30 -10.04
C ASP A 554 -30.93 9.66 -9.63
N ASN A 555 -31.80 10.66 -9.48
CA ASN A 555 -31.41 12.06 -9.26
C ASN A 555 -30.48 12.64 -10.35
N TRP A 556 -30.58 12.14 -11.60
CA TRP A 556 -29.75 12.55 -12.74
C TRP A 556 -29.58 14.07 -12.91
N ARG A 557 -30.54 14.91 -12.51
CA ARG A 557 -30.43 16.38 -12.60
C ARG A 557 -29.13 16.90 -11.97
N PHE A 558 -28.75 16.31 -10.83
CA PHE A 558 -27.55 16.62 -10.06
C PHE A 558 -26.32 15.77 -10.44
N SER A 559 -26.49 14.71 -11.24
CA SER A 559 -25.36 13.89 -11.69
C SER A 559 -24.50 14.69 -12.66
N LYS A 560 -23.18 14.64 -12.49
CA LYS A 560 -22.26 14.95 -13.60
C LYS A 560 -21.99 13.63 -14.34
N LYS A 561 -21.95 13.68 -15.69
CA LYS A 561 -21.31 12.60 -16.46
C LYS A 561 -19.90 12.41 -15.88
N MET A 562 -19.54 11.19 -15.48
CA MET A 562 -18.16 10.92 -15.06
C MET A 562 -17.22 11.18 -16.24
N ALA A 563 -16.17 11.97 -16.01
CA ALA A 563 -15.18 12.24 -17.03
C ALA A 563 -14.53 10.92 -17.46
N THR A 564 -14.50 10.66 -18.77
CA THR A 564 -13.74 9.54 -19.31
C THR A 564 -12.24 9.85 -19.22
N ILE A 565 -11.40 8.82 -19.32
CA ILE A 565 -9.93 9.00 -19.41
C ILE A 565 -9.55 9.97 -20.54
N GLU A 566 -10.32 10.01 -21.63
CA GLU A 566 -10.09 10.95 -22.74
C GLU A 566 -10.58 12.37 -22.41
N ASP A 567 -11.72 12.54 -21.73
CA ASP A 567 -12.14 13.84 -21.20
C ASP A 567 -11.08 14.42 -20.24
N MET A 568 -10.51 13.60 -19.35
CA MET A 568 -9.45 13.99 -18.41
C MET A 568 -8.13 14.37 -19.10
N LYS A 569 -7.74 13.66 -20.16
CA LYS A 569 -6.58 14.03 -20.99
C LYS A 569 -6.79 15.34 -21.73
N ASN A 570 -7.99 15.55 -22.28
CA ASN A 570 -8.33 16.80 -22.94
C ASN A 570 -8.25 17.97 -21.95
N ASP A 571 -8.73 17.80 -20.72
CA ASP A 571 -8.64 18.83 -19.69
C ASP A 571 -7.18 19.14 -19.30
N ALA A 572 -6.37 18.09 -19.08
CA ALA A 572 -4.93 18.24 -18.80
C ALA A 572 -4.14 18.91 -19.93
N LEU A 573 -4.58 18.76 -21.18
CA LEU A 573 -4.02 19.45 -22.36
C LEU A 573 -4.65 20.84 -22.61
N GLY A 574 -5.77 21.16 -21.96
CA GLY A 574 -6.53 22.41 -22.13
C GLY A 574 -7.40 22.46 -23.39
N THR A 575 -7.91 21.33 -23.87
CA THR A 575 -8.74 21.21 -25.09
C THR A 575 -10.24 21.06 -24.81
N THR A 576 -10.69 21.28 -23.56
CA THR A 576 -12.07 21.06 -23.08
C THR A 576 -13.14 22.09 -23.52
N ALA A 577 -12.86 22.89 -24.55
CA ALA A 577 -13.81 23.86 -25.09
C ALA A 577 -14.99 23.19 -25.82
N ALA A 578 -16.19 23.76 -25.70
CA ALA A 578 -17.34 23.33 -26.49
C ALA A 578 -17.09 23.54 -28.01
N PRO A 579 -17.63 22.69 -28.91
CA PRO A 579 -17.29 22.73 -30.34
C PRO A 579 -17.67 24.06 -31.01
N ASN A 580 -16.70 24.97 -31.14
CA ASN A 580 -16.88 26.24 -31.84
C ASN A 580 -17.24 25.96 -33.33
N PRO A 581 -18.18 26.71 -33.94
CA PRO A 581 -18.43 26.61 -35.39
C PRO A 581 -17.17 26.79 -36.24
N ARG A 582 -16.28 27.71 -35.84
CA ARG A 582 -15.00 28.00 -36.52
C ARG A 582 -13.94 26.90 -36.37
N ARG A 583 -14.20 25.79 -35.66
CA ARG A 583 -13.24 24.67 -35.50
C ARG A 583 -12.85 23.96 -36.81
N PHE A 584 -13.46 24.32 -37.94
CA PHE A 584 -13.09 23.84 -39.26
C PHE A 584 -12.32 24.88 -40.10
N GLU A 585 -11.95 26.01 -39.51
CA GLU A 585 -11.08 27.05 -40.10
C GLU A 585 -9.67 26.94 -39.52
N PRO A 586 -8.59 26.96 -40.33
CA PRO A 586 -7.22 27.05 -39.81
C PRO A 586 -6.99 28.30 -38.95
N ALA A 587 -7.57 29.44 -39.36
CA ALA A 587 -7.44 30.74 -38.69
C ALA A 587 -7.83 30.69 -37.20
N PHE A 588 -8.95 30.05 -36.87
CA PHE A 588 -9.44 29.90 -35.50
C PHE A 588 -8.39 29.33 -34.54
N TYR A 589 -7.55 28.39 -34.99
CA TYR A 589 -6.48 27.82 -34.16
C TYR A 589 -5.21 28.68 -34.15
N ILE A 590 -4.90 29.34 -35.27
CA ILE A 590 -3.74 30.24 -35.40
C ILE A 590 -3.91 31.47 -34.49
N GLU A 591 -5.11 32.03 -34.43
CA GLU A 591 -5.52 33.13 -33.54
C GLU A 591 -5.32 32.83 -32.04
N GLN A 592 -5.23 31.54 -31.65
CA GLN A 592 -5.04 31.10 -30.26
C GLN A 592 -3.57 30.82 -29.88
N ILE A 593 -2.62 30.88 -30.84
CA ILE A 593 -1.21 30.70 -30.54
C ILE A 593 -0.64 31.99 -29.93
N PRO A 594 -0.02 31.96 -28.73
CA PRO A 594 0.63 33.13 -28.15
C PRO A 594 1.76 33.66 -29.04
N THR A 595 1.72 34.96 -29.34
CA THR A 595 2.77 35.68 -30.10
C THR A 595 3.63 36.58 -29.21
N GLU A 596 3.15 36.95 -28.02
CA GLU A 596 3.88 37.74 -27.04
C GLU A 596 5.10 36.97 -26.50
N ILE A 597 6.29 37.54 -26.66
CA ILE A 597 7.56 36.95 -26.23
C ILE A 597 7.51 36.54 -24.75
N ALA A 598 7.03 37.42 -23.86
CA ALA A 598 6.92 37.13 -22.42
C ALA A 598 6.01 35.92 -22.09
N LYS A 599 4.96 35.65 -22.88
CA LYS A 599 4.12 34.45 -22.72
C LYS A 599 4.83 33.20 -23.20
N LEU A 600 5.58 33.29 -24.30
CA LEU A 600 6.40 32.18 -24.82
C LEU A 600 7.56 31.84 -23.88
N ASP A 601 8.22 32.85 -23.28
CA ASP A 601 9.27 32.65 -22.27
C ASP A 601 8.72 32.02 -21.00
N GLN A 602 7.55 32.43 -20.51
CA GLN A 602 6.91 31.77 -19.36
C GLN A 602 6.56 30.31 -19.68
N LEU A 603 5.98 30.04 -20.86
CA LEU A 603 5.70 28.67 -21.30
C LEU A 603 6.99 27.83 -21.39
N LYS A 604 8.12 28.41 -21.78
CA LYS A 604 9.44 27.75 -21.75
C LYS A 604 9.88 27.47 -20.31
N LYS A 605 9.88 28.45 -19.40
CA LYS A 605 10.25 28.29 -17.98
C LYS A 605 9.42 27.21 -17.29
N ASP A 606 8.11 27.21 -17.51
CA ASP A 606 7.18 26.21 -16.98
C ASP A 606 7.50 24.80 -17.50
N ARG A 607 7.77 24.68 -18.82
CA ARG A 607 8.14 23.42 -19.49
C ARG A 607 9.49 22.90 -18.97
N ASP A 608 10.51 23.76 -18.90
CA ASP A 608 11.85 23.43 -18.44
C ASP A 608 11.83 22.94 -16.98
N THR A 609 11.12 23.65 -16.10
CA THR A 609 10.92 23.30 -14.70
C THR A 609 10.16 21.98 -14.55
N ALA A 610 9.12 21.77 -15.36
CA ALA A 610 8.34 20.53 -15.35
C ALA A 610 9.16 19.33 -15.83
N SER A 611 10.00 19.49 -16.87
CA SER A 611 10.91 18.44 -17.37
C SER A 611 11.96 18.04 -16.34
N LEU A 612 12.57 19.00 -15.64
CA LEU A 612 13.51 18.75 -14.55
C LEU A 612 12.84 17.92 -13.45
N GLY A 613 11.67 18.37 -13.00
CA GLY A 613 10.87 17.64 -12.00
C GLY A 613 10.46 16.25 -12.48
N LEU A 614 10.11 16.08 -13.76
CA LEU A 614 9.70 14.79 -14.32
C LEU A 614 10.86 13.78 -14.35
N GLY A 615 12.04 14.20 -14.81
CA GLY A 615 13.24 13.35 -14.81
C GLY A 615 13.61 12.88 -13.40
N VAL A 616 13.63 13.80 -12.43
CA VAL A 616 13.87 13.48 -11.01
C VAL A 616 12.79 12.54 -10.44
N MET A 617 11.51 12.72 -10.80
CA MET A 617 10.44 11.81 -10.38
C MET A 617 10.56 10.40 -10.96
N TYR A 618 11.01 10.23 -12.21
CA TYR A 618 11.24 8.90 -12.78
C TYR A 618 12.34 8.12 -12.05
N GLN A 619 13.39 8.81 -11.60
CA GLN A 619 14.42 8.19 -10.74
C GLN A 619 13.87 7.91 -9.34
N ASN A 620 13.26 8.90 -8.68
CA ASN A 620 12.90 8.79 -7.26
C ASN A 620 11.65 7.95 -6.97
N TYR A 621 10.70 7.82 -7.90
CA TYR A 621 9.46 7.06 -7.69
C TYR A 621 9.40 5.72 -8.44
N PHE A 622 10.18 5.55 -9.52
CA PHE A 622 10.21 4.31 -10.31
C PHE A 622 11.60 3.66 -10.43
N THR A 623 12.67 4.28 -9.91
CA THR A 623 14.07 3.85 -10.12
C THR A 623 14.43 3.70 -11.61
N ASN A 624 13.72 4.40 -12.51
CA ASN A 624 13.91 4.28 -13.95
C ASN A 624 14.98 5.26 -14.43
N THR A 625 16.24 4.96 -14.07
CA THR A 625 17.41 5.80 -14.35
C THR A 625 17.58 6.08 -15.85
N SER A 626 17.20 5.14 -16.71
CA SER A 626 17.25 5.33 -18.17
C SER A 626 16.26 6.41 -18.65
N LEU A 627 14.98 6.30 -18.28
CA LEU A 627 13.96 7.28 -18.65
C LEU A 627 14.20 8.64 -17.97
N ALA A 628 14.65 8.63 -16.71
CA ALA A 628 15.07 9.84 -15.99
C ALA A 628 16.19 10.57 -16.73
N THR A 629 17.28 9.87 -17.04
CA THR A 629 18.45 10.43 -17.73
C THR A 629 18.11 10.93 -19.13
N LYS A 630 17.30 10.19 -19.90
CA LYS A 630 16.81 10.67 -21.21
C LYS A 630 16.03 11.97 -21.05
N THR A 631 15.07 12.02 -20.13
CA THR A 631 14.23 13.21 -19.89
C THR A 631 15.05 14.45 -19.49
N LEU A 632 16.13 14.25 -18.72
CA LEU A 632 17.03 15.33 -18.33
C LEU A 632 18.00 15.73 -19.45
N TYR A 633 18.48 14.81 -20.30
CA TYR A 633 19.26 15.18 -21.48
C TYR A 633 18.41 15.89 -22.55
N ASP A 634 17.17 15.43 -22.78
CA ASP A 634 16.19 16.13 -23.63
C ASP A 634 15.98 17.58 -23.17
N LEU A 635 16.05 17.83 -21.85
CA LEU A 635 16.02 19.16 -21.24
C LEU A 635 17.33 19.94 -21.43
N VAL A 636 18.51 19.33 -21.19
CA VAL A 636 19.82 19.97 -21.43
C VAL A 636 19.95 20.44 -22.88
N ASP A 637 19.50 19.63 -23.84
CA ASP A 637 19.64 19.90 -25.28
C ASP A 637 18.80 21.09 -25.75
N VAL A 638 17.70 21.45 -25.05
CA VAL A 638 16.88 22.64 -25.35
C VAL A 638 17.35 23.92 -24.66
N LYS A 639 18.52 23.89 -23.98
CA LYS A 639 19.19 25.03 -23.32
C LYS A 639 18.24 25.83 -22.41
N PRO A 640 17.89 25.28 -21.22
CA PRO A 640 17.05 25.95 -20.24
C PRO A 640 17.82 27.06 -19.51
N GLU A 641 17.20 27.71 -18.54
CA GLU A 641 17.89 28.67 -17.67
C GLU A 641 19.02 27.99 -16.88
N GLU A 642 20.11 28.72 -16.61
CA GLU A 642 21.34 28.20 -16.00
C GLU A 642 21.09 27.38 -14.72
N LYS A 643 20.23 27.85 -13.82
CA LYS A 643 19.86 27.12 -12.60
C LYS A 643 19.22 25.76 -12.88
N VAL A 644 18.38 25.67 -13.92
CA VAL A 644 17.71 24.44 -14.35
C VAL A 644 18.69 23.53 -15.10
N MET A 645 19.58 24.10 -15.91
CA MET A 645 20.67 23.39 -16.59
C MET A 645 21.59 22.71 -15.56
N LEU A 646 22.11 23.48 -14.60
CA LEU A 646 22.98 23.00 -13.52
C LEU A 646 22.34 21.85 -12.74
N GLN A 647 21.08 22.00 -12.33
CA GLN A 647 20.40 20.94 -11.59
C GLN A 647 20.15 19.70 -12.46
N ALA A 648 19.77 19.85 -13.74
CA ALA A 648 19.61 18.72 -14.65
C ALA A 648 20.93 17.95 -14.85
N LEU A 649 22.03 18.65 -15.09
CA LEU A 649 23.37 18.07 -15.24
C LEU A 649 23.84 17.36 -13.96
N TYR A 650 23.63 17.98 -12.79
CA TYR A 650 23.92 17.37 -11.49
C TYR A 650 23.13 16.07 -11.29
N GLU A 651 21.81 16.08 -11.50
CA GLU A 651 20.96 14.90 -11.31
C GLU A 651 21.35 13.77 -12.28
N ILE A 652 21.61 14.09 -13.56
CA ILE A 652 22.14 13.11 -14.55
C ILE A 652 23.44 12.49 -14.05
N PHE A 653 24.41 13.30 -13.64
CA PHE A 653 25.70 12.79 -13.18
C PHE A 653 25.52 11.95 -11.91
N ALA A 654 24.82 12.49 -10.90
CA ALA A 654 24.57 11.86 -9.60
C ALA A 654 23.88 10.49 -9.70
N MET A 655 22.92 10.32 -10.62
CA MET A 655 22.22 9.04 -10.77
C MET A 655 22.99 8.00 -11.62
N ASN A 656 24.04 8.41 -12.35
CA ASN A 656 24.77 7.54 -13.28
C ASN A 656 26.23 7.25 -12.91
N TYR A 657 26.95 8.10 -12.18
CA TYR A 657 28.42 7.99 -12.06
C TYR A 657 28.94 6.63 -11.54
N GLU A 658 28.19 5.95 -10.65
CA GLU A 658 28.57 4.63 -10.12
C GLU A 658 28.25 3.45 -11.05
N LYS A 659 27.20 3.58 -11.87
CA LYS A 659 26.57 2.44 -12.57
C LYS A 659 26.71 2.52 -14.09
N ASN A 660 26.61 3.73 -14.63
CA ASN A 660 26.65 4.06 -16.05
C ASN A 660 27.62 5.24 -16.29
N PRO A 661 28.92 5.15 -15.93
CA PRO A 661 29.84 6.29 -16.00
C PRO A 661 29.88 6.95 -17.39
N GLN A 662 29.85 6.16 -18.46
CA GLN A 662 29.77 6.63 -19.86
C GLN A 662 28.56 7.56 -20.14
N ILE A 663 27.45 7.36 -19.43
CA ILE A 663 26.25 8.21 -19.53
C ILE A 663 26.39 9.46 -18.65
N ALA A 664 27.13 9.37 -17.55
CA ALA A 664 27.46 10.48 -16.66
C ALA A 664 28.50 11.43 -17.27
N ASP A 665 29.42 10.92 -18.10
CA ASP A 665 30.57 11.66 -18.62
C ASP A 665 30.19 12.92 -19.41
N ARG A 666 29.14 12.89 -20.25
CA ARG A 666 28.68 14.10 -20.96
C ARG A 666 28.25 15.20 -19.97
N ALA A 667 27.47 14.87 -18.95
CA ALA A 667 27.07 15.83 -17.92
C ALA A 667 28.27 16.32 -17.09
N LYS A 668 29.22 15.43 -16.76
CA LYS A 668 30.49 15.79 -16.11
C LYS A 668 31.28 16.80 -16.94
N GLN A 669 31.53 16.55 -18.23
CA GLN A 669 32.33 17.46 -19.05
C GLN A 669 31.70 18.86 -19.16
N ILE A 670 30.36 18.94 -19.29
CA ILE A 670 29.65 20.23 -19.31
C ILE A 670 29.81 20.95 -17.96
N LEU A 671 29.60 20.25 -16.82
CA LEU A 671 29.81 20.84 -15.49
C LEU A 671 31.26 21.32 -15.28
N LEU A 672 32.25 20.55 -15.74
CA LEU A 672 33.67 20.90 -15.58
C LEU A 672 34.16 22.01 -16.52
N THR A 673 33.51 22.22 -17.66
CA THR A 673 33.92 23.19 -18.69
C THR A 673 33.16 24.50 -18.58
N ASP A 674 31.82 24.42 -18.53
CA ASP A 674 30.93 25.58 -18.61
C ASP A 674 30.65 26.15 -17.21
N TYR A 675 30.72 25.31 -16.18
CA TYR A 675 30.35 25.65 -14.79
C TYR A 675 31.45 25.36 -13.73
N PRO A 676 32.75 25.57 -14.03
CA PRO A 676 33.88 25.02 -13.26
C PRO A 676 33.97 25.51 -11.81
N TYR A 677 33.29 26.59 -11.47
CA TYR A 677 33.27 27.25 -10.17
C TYR A 677 32.13 26.77 -9.25
N THR A 678 31.23 25.92 -9.75
CA THR A 678 30.04 25.47 -8.99
C THR A 678 30.34 24.26 -8.09
N SER A 679 29.61 24.15 -6.98
CA SER A 679 29.62 22.97 -6.10
C SER A 679 29.19 21.68 -6.82
N TYR A 680 28.40 21.78 -7.90
CA TYR A 680 28.09 20.67 -8.80
C TYR A 680 29.28 20.22 -9.65
N ALA A 681 30.10 21.15 -10.16
CA ALA A 681 31.33 20.82 -10.87
C ALA A 681 32.35 20.13 -9.94
N GLU A 682 32.48 20.58 -8.69
CA GLU A 682 33.33 19.90 -7.69
C GLU A 682 32.87 18.49 -7.37
N PHE A 683 31.56 18.25 -7.23
CA PHE A 683 31.02 16.89 -7.12
C PHE A 683 31.26 16.06 -8.40
N ALA A 684 31.30 16.70 -9.58
CA ALA A 684 31.66 16.03 -10.83
C ALA A 684 33.18 15.74 -10.95
N ARG A 685 34.05 16.55 -10.33
CA ARG A 685 35.49 16.24 -10.15
C ARG A 685 35.62 15.02 -9.23
N ASN A 686 35.07 15.12 -8.02
CA ASN A 686 35.26 14.19 -6.92
C ASN A 686 33.92 13.70 -6.34
N PRO A 687 33.23 12.75 -7.00
CA PRO A 687 32.02 12.14 -6.43
C PRO A 687 32.32 11.40 -5.12
N LYS A 688 31.35 11.41 -4.20
CA LYS A 688 31.54 11.15 -2.77
C LYS A 688 32.18 9.79 -2.45
N SER A 689 33.34 9.82 -1.79
CA SER A 689 33.82 8.68 -1.01
C SER A 689 32.91 8.44 0.19
N SER A 690 32.39 7.22 0.32
CA SER A 690 31.49 6.78 1.40
C SER A 690 32.14 5.86 2.43
N THR A 691 33.43 5.53 2.25
CA THR A 691 34.21 4.62 3.10
C THR A 691 35.44 5.32 3.66
N PHE A 692 35.33 5.77 4.91
CA PHE A 692 36.45 6.27 5.71
C PHE A 692 37.05 5.15 6.55
N VAL A 693 38.37 5.14 6.67
CA VAL A 693 39.13 4.25 7.56
C VAL A 693 39.40 4.98 8.88
N LYS A 694 39.53 4.23 9.99
CA LYS A 694 39.95 4.80 11.29
C LYS A 694 41.23 5.61 11.12
N SER A 695 41.26 6.82 11.70
CA SER A 695 42.37 7.74 11.55
C SER A 695 43.70 7.17 12.06
N SER A 696 44.80 7.54 11.39
CA SER A 696 46.17 7.24 11.85
C SER A 696 46.69 8.30 12.82
N GLY A 697 47.67 7.94 13.65
CA GLY A 697 48.34 8.89 14.54
C GLY A 697 49.04 10.02 13.77
N ASP A 698 49.50 9.75 12.54
CA ASP A 698 50.14 10.74 11.68
C ASP A 698 49.13 11.78 11.19
N VAL A 699 47.94 11.37 10.74
CA VAL A 699 46.88 12.28 10.28
C VAL A 699 46.30 13.06 11.46
N GLU A 700 46.14 12.43 12.63
CA GLU A 700 45.80 13.15 13.86
C GLU A 700 46.82 14.25 14.19
N ASN A 701 48.12 13.97 14.04
CA ASN A 701 49.18 14.93 14.36
C ASN A 701 49.28 16.05 13.31
N GLN A 702 49.13 15.73 12.02
CA GLN A 702 49.04 16.73 10.95
C GLN A 702 47.81 17.64 11.12
N TYR A 703 46.65 17.10 11.52
CA TYR A 703 45.47 17.91 11.85
C TYR A 703 45.73 18.85 13.04
N LYS A 704 46.34 18.35 14.13
CA LYS A 704 46.72 19.19 15.29
C LYS A 704 47.68 20.30 14.90
N GLN A 705 48.66 20.01 14.04
CA GLN A 705 49.63 21.00 13.54
C GLN A 705 48.96 22.05 12.65
N ALA A 706 48.11 21.64 11.71
CA ALA A 706 47.34 22.57 10.88
C ALA A 706 46.40 23.46 11.72
N PHE A 707 45.77 22.90 12.75
CA PHE A 707 44.89 23.66 13.64
C PHE A 707 45.65 24.72 14.45
N ALA A 708 46.79 24.36 15.04
CA ALA A 708 47.65 25.32 15.75
C ALA A 708 48.18 26.44 14.83
N LEU A 709 48.43 26.16 13.55
CA LEU A 709 48.79 27.17 12.56
C LEU A 709 47.61 28.10 12.22
N TYR A 710 46.38 27.58 12.13
CA TYR A 710 45.18 28.39 11.96
C TYR A 710 44.93 29.31 13.18
N GLU A 711 45.10 28.80 14.41
CA GLU A 711 45.02 29.60 15.64
C GLU A 711 46.13 30.65 15.73
N SER A 712 47.30 30.39 15.14
CA SER A 712 48.42 31.34 15.01
C SER A 712 48.30 32.30 13.81
N GLU A 713 47.12 32.38 13.18
CA GLU A 713 46.80 33.13 11.95
C GLU A 713 47.71 32.85 10.73
N LYS A 714 48.47 31.74 10.75
CA LYS A 714 49.32 31.23 9.67
C LYS A 714 48.50 30.41 8.65
N PHE A 715 47.46 31.05 8.10
CA PHE A 715 46.45 30.37 7.26
C PHE A 715 47.03 29.67 6.03
N GLY A 716 48.09 30.24 5.42
CA GLY A 716 48.81 29.63 4.30
C GLY A 716 49.52 28.33 4.71
N GLU A 717 50.34 28.36 5.76
CA GLU A 717 51.04 27.17 6.28
C GLU A 717 50.07 26.08 6.74
N SER A 718 48.96 26.48 7.37
CA SER A 718 47.88 25.56 7.78
C SER A 718 47.26 24.85 6.56
N LYS A 719 46.92 25.60 5.51
CA LYS A 719 46.38 25.08 4.25
C LYS A 719 47.37 24.15 3.54
N ASP A 720 48.64 24.54 3.49
CA ASP A 720 49.72 23.76 2.90
C ASP A 720 49.92 22.38 3.54
N ILE A 721 49.64 22.26 4.84
CA ILE A 721 49.61 20.95 5.53
C ILE A 721 48.32 20.21 5.18
N ILE A 722 47.16 20.85 5.30
CA ILE A 722 45.85 20.24 5.04
C ILE A 722 45.78 19.62 3.63
N ASP A 723 46.18 20.36 2.60
CA ASP A 723 46.09 19.91 1.21
C ASP A 723 47.02 18.71 0.96
N LYS A 724 48.22 18.69 1.58
CA LYS A 724 49.14 17.54 1.56
C LYS A 724 48.58 16.33 2.32
N THR A 725 48.02 16.53 3.52
CA THR A 725 47.39 15.46 4.31
C THR A 725 46.22 14.82 3.58
N ILE A 726 45.35 15.62 2.97
CA ILE A 726 44.21 15.14 2.18
C ILE A 726 44.69 14.38 0.94
N GLN A 727 45.73 14.88 0.24
CA GLN A 727 46.32 14.20 -0.91
C GLN A 727 46.93 12.84 -0.54
N GLN A 728 47.61 12.74 0.60
CA GLN A 728 48.29 11.53 1.06
C GLN A 728 47.31 10.51 1.69
N TYR A 729 46.25 10.98 2.37
CA TYR A 729 45.31 10.14 3.11
C TYR A 729 43.82 10.41 2.76
N PRO A 730 43.41 10.34 1.47
CA PRO A 730 42.08 10.78 1.00
C PRO A 730 40.88 9.94 1.48
N LYS A 731 41.11 8.93 2.33
CA LYS A 731 40.07 8.08 2.95
C LYS A 731 40.15 8.06 4.48
N ASP A 732 40.92 8.95 5.10
CA ASP A 732 41.00 9.03 6.56
C ASP A 732 39.74 9.66 7.17
N ALA A 733 39.31 9.18 8.35
CA ALA A 733 38.17 9.72 9.09
C ALA A 733 38.29 11.21 9.47
N LEU A 734 39.49 11.81 9.47
CA LEU A 734 39.70 13.24 9.69
C LEU A 734 39.58 14.11 8.42
N VAL A 735 39.46 13.54 7.22
CA VAL A 735 39.32 14.31 5.96
C VAL A 735 38.18 15.36 6.01
N PRO A 736 36.97 15.09 6.53
CA PRO A 736 35.93 16.11 6.66
C PRO A 736 36.32 17.28 7.58
N LYS A 737 37.10 17.04 8.63
CA LYS A 737 37.59 18.06 9.57
C LYS A 737 38.73 18.88 8.97
N LEU A 738 39.62 18.24 8.22
CA LEU A 738 40.67 18.90 7.44
C LEU A 738 40.05 19.87 6.42
N TYR A 739 39.04 19.45 5.66
CA TYR A 739 38.29 20.35 4.76
C TYR A 739 37.59 21.49 5.51
N LEU A 740 36.93 21.24 6.65
CA LEU A 740 36.28 22.29 7.43
C LEU A 740 37.26 23.32 7.99
N LEU A 741 38.45 22.89 8.39
CA LEU A 741 39.55 23.79 8.77
C LEU A 741 40.06 24.59 7.57
N ASN A 742 40.13 23.98 6.38
CA ASN A 742 40.50 24.66 5.13
C ASN A 742 39.49 25.76 4.75
N ALA A 743 38.19 25.53 5.00
CA ALA A 743 37.15 26.54 4.82
C ALA A 743 37.36 27.76 5.73
N PHE A 744 37.83 27.54 6.97
CA PHE A 744 38.16 28.65 7.89
C PHE A 744 39.46 29.36 7.49
N ASN A 745 40.51 28.63 7.10
CA ASN A 745 41.73 29.21 6.51
C ASN A 745 41.41 30.07 5.29
N SER A 746 40.64 29.54 4.34
CA SER A 746 40.31 30.21 3.09
C SER A 746 39.34 31.38 3.30
N GLY A 747 38.46 31.32 4.30
CA GLY A 747 37.62 32.45 4.72
C GLY A 747 38.42 33.62 5.30
N LYS A 748 39.42 33.31 6.12
CA LYS A 748 40.34 34.30 6.71
C LYS A 748 41.33 34.88 5.68
N ALA A 749 41.83 34.07 4.76
CA ALA A 749 42.87 34.46 3.80
C ALA A 749 42.33 34.98 2.45
N SER A 750 41.09 34.65 2.07
CA SER A 750 40.55 34.90 0.72
C SER A 750 39.09 35.37 0.68
N GLY A 751 38.50 35.68 1.84
CA GLY A 751 37.15 36.24 1.94
C GLY A 751 36.04 35.18 2.13
N LYS A 752 34.88 35.65 2.59
CA LYS A 752 33.75 34.79 2.99
C LYS A 752 33.16 34.00 1.81
N GLU A 753 33.28 34.50 0.60
CA GLU A 753 32.80 33.89 -0.65
C GLU A 753 33.50 32.55 -0.89
N VAL A 754 34.82 32.49 -0.71
CA VAL A 754 35.61 31.25 -0.84
C VAL A 754 35.27 30.26 0.27
N MET A 755 35.01 30.76 1.49
CA MET A 755 34.55 29.95 2.61
C MET A 755 33.14 29.39 2.38
N ILE A 756 32.21 30.17 1.82
CA ILE A 756 30.87 29.70 1.46
C ILE A 756 30.96 28.56 0.45
N LEU A 757 31.76 28.70 -0.61
CA LEU A 757 31.99 27.64 -1.60
C LEU A 757 32.57 26.36 -0.96
N GLN A 758 33.55 26.48 -0.05
CA GLN A 758 34.11 25.31 0.65
C GLN A 758 33.13 24.70 1.67
N LEU A 759 32.30 25.51 2.35
CA LEU A 759 31.22 25.00 3.20
C LEU A 759 30.14 24.29 2.38
N GLU A 760 29.79 24.78 1.18
CA GLU A 760 28.90 24.06 0.26
C GLU A 760 29.48 22.71 -0.15
N GLN A 761 30.77 22.66 -0.50
CA GLN A 761 31.48 21.40 -0.80
C GLN A 761 31.40 20.42 0.38
N ILE A 762 31.59 20.87 1.62
CA ILE A 762 31.53 20.03 2.83
C ILE A 762 30.09 19.58 3.13
N ALA A 763 29.12 20.50 3.07
CA ALA A 763 27.70 20.23 3.27
C ALA A 763 27.15 19.22 2.25
N LEU A 764 27.63 19.30 1.00
CA LEU A 764 27.31 18.36 -0.07
C LEU A 764 28.03 17.02 0.12
N ASN A 765 29.37 17.02 0.17
CA ASN A 765 30.18 15.81 0.09
C ASN A 765 30.18 15.00 1.38
N TYR A 766 30.19 15.67 2.54
CA TYR A 766 30.27 15.05 3.87
C TYR A 766 28.97 15.22 4.67
N GLY A 767 27.84 15.53 4.02
CA GLY A 767 26.55 15.85 4.63
C GLY A 767 25.85 14.78 5.50
N LYS A 768 26.58 13.74 5.96
CA LYS A 768 26.23 12.76 7.00
C LYS A 768 27.25 12.72 8.17
N THR A 769 28.27 13.58 8.17
CA THR A 769 29.23 13.74 9.26
C THR A 769 28.93 15.01 10.03
N PRO A 770 29.39 15.16 11.29
CA PRO A 770 29.20 16.38 12.08
C PRO A 770 29.72 17.64 11.37
N GLU A 771 30.76 17.52 10.54
CA GLU A 771 31.34 18.60 9.76
C GLU A 771 30.44 19.01 8.59
N GLY A 772 29.81 18.03 7.92
CA GLY A 772 28.80 18.30 6.89
C GLY A 772 27.49 18.87 7.44
N GLU A 773 27.12 18.51 8.67
CA GLU A 773 25.98 19.12 9.38
C GLU A 773 26.30 20.55 9.83
N LYS A 774 27.47 20.76 10.45
CA LYS A 774 27.97 22.10 10.83
C LYS A 774 28.16 23.02 9.62
N ALA A 775 28.60 22.49 8.48
CA ALA A 775 28.70 23.29 7.25
C ALA A 775 27.33 23.77 6.76
N LYS A 776 26.30 22.91 6.78
CA LYS A 776 24.91 23.32 6.50
C LYS A 776 24.41 24.37 7.51
N GLU A 777 24.72 24.19 8.79
CA GLU A 777 24.37 25.15 9.84
C GLU A 777 24.96 26.53 9.55
N MET A 778 26.27 26.60 9.26
CA MET A 778 26.97 27.84 8.98
C MET A 778 26.48 28.54 7.70
N LEU A 779 26.11 27.79 6.66
CA LEU A 779 25.53 28.33 5.42
C LEU A 779 24.16 28.99 5.60
N ASN A 780 23.41 28.70 6.68
CA ASN A 780 22.17 29.43 6.97
C ASN A 780 22.42 30.91 7.33
N TYR A 781 23.60 31.20 7.89
CA TYR A 781 24.01 32.53 8.35
C TYR A 781 24.97 33.22 7.37
N LEU A 782 25.84 32.45 6.71
CA LEU A 782 26.81 32.94 5.72
C LEU A 782 26.18 33.04 4.33
N LYS A 783 25.60 34.21 4.04
CA LYS A 783 25.13 34.56 2.69
C LYS A 783 26.26 35.22 1.90
N SER A 784 26.30 34.94 0.60
CA SER A 784 27.20 35.59 -0.34
C SER A 784 26.69 36.98 -0.71
N ASP A 785 27.58 37.98 -0.74
CA ASP A 785 27.23 39.34 -1.18
C ASP A 785 27.35 39.50 -2.70
N LEU A 786 27.80 38.47 -3.42
CA LEU A 786 27.85 38.43 -4.89
C LEU A 786 26.43 38.37 -5.48
N SER A 787 25.78 39.53 -5.57
CA SER A 787 24.69 39.73 -6.52
C SER A 787 25.25 39.56 -7.93
N PHE A 788 24.85 38.48 -8.62
CA PHE A 788 25.35 38.18 -9.96
C PHE A 788 24.90 39.27 -10.94
N GLN A 789 25.81 40.19 -11.26
CA GLN A 789 25.53 41.32 -12.14
C GLN A 789 25.47 40.82 -13.58
N ALA A 790 24.26 40.45 -14.02
CA ALA A 790 24.03 39.86 -15.33
C ALA A 790 24.62 40.74 -16.44
N THR A 791 25.57 40.21 -17.19
CA THR A 791 26.17 40.89 -18.35
C THR A 791 25.44 40.53 -19.64
N ASP A 792 25.44 41.45 -20.60
CA ASP A 792 25.10 41.10 -21.98
C ASP A 792 26.16 40.16 -22.61
N ASN A 793 25.91 39.72 -23.85
CA ASN A 793 26.84 38.86 -24.62
C ASN A 793 28.16 39.57 -25.02
N LYS A 794 28.46 40.75 -24.47
CA LYS A 794 29.69 41.54 -24.66
C LYS A 794 30.35 41.94 -23.32
N GLY A 795 29.82 41.51 -22.18
CA GLY A 795 30.36 41.80 -20.85
C GLY A 795 29.82 43.08 -20.18
N ASN A 796 28.82 43.76 -20.75
CA ASN A 796 28.25 44.98 -20.19
C ASN A 796 27.18 44.66 -19.12
N ALA A 797 27.32 45.23 -17.92
CA ALA A 797 26.36 45.03 -16.83
C ALA A 797 24.95 45.55 -17.15
N ILE A 798 23.93 44.69 -16.95
CA ILE A 798 22.52 45.00 -17.10
C ILE A 798 21.97 45.54 -15.77
N PRO A 799 21.38 46.75 -15.71
CA PRO A 799 20.78 47.28 -14.49
C PRO A 799 19.57 46.46 -14.03
N GLN A 800 19.58 45.98 -12.78
CA GLN A 800 18.42 45.37 -12.13
C GLN A 800 17.69 46.39 -11.24
N SER A 801 16.37 46.50 -11.41
CA SER A 801 15.50 47.21 -10.46
C SER A 801 15.20 46.31 -9.25
N PRO A 802 15.15 46.85 -8.02
CA PRO A 802 15.04 46.04 -6.81
C PRO A 802 13.66 45.38 -6.66
N VAL A 803 13.64 44.06 -6.46
CA VAL A 803 12.45 43.28 -6.06
C VAL A 803 12.72 42.67 -4.70
N ASN A 804 11.82 42.88 -3.73
CA ASN A 804 11.97 42.40 -2.36
C ASN A 804 11.97 40.87 -2.27
N THR A 805 13.10 40.28 -1.91
CA THR A 805 13.28 38.83 -1.70
C THR A 805 13.20 38.44 -0.22
N ALA A 806 12.01 38.55 0.36
CA ALA A 806 11.65 37.88 1.60
C ALA A 806 10.70 36.70 1.31
N ASN A 807 10.88 35.60 2.06
CA ASN A 807 10.10 34.36 1.98
C ASN A 807 10.17 33.57 0.66
N ASN A 808 11.18 32.69 0.54
CA ASN A 808 10.97 31.32 0.05
C ASN A 808 12.21 30.43 0.32
N ILE A 809 12.12 29.57 1.34
CA ILE A 809 13.02 28.42 1.54
C ILE A 809 12.14 27.16 1.55
N PRO A 810 12.34 26.17 0.65
CA PRO A 810 11.58 24.93 0.69
C PRO A 810 12.05 24.05 1.87
N GLN A 811 11.17 23.80 2.83
CA GLN A 811 11.41 22.76 3.84
C GLN A 811 11.24 21.36 3.22
N GLN A 812 12.21 20.48 3.46
CA GLN A 812 12.00 19.03 3.31
C GLN A 812 11.49 18.43 4.63
N PRO A 813 10.71 17.32 4.57
CA PRO A 813 9.85 16.93 5.68
C PRO A 813 10.57 16.14 6.78
N SER A 814 10.41 16.59 8.02
CA SER A 814 10.57 15.76 9.21
C SER A 814 9.27 15.02 9.54
N GLN A 815 9.39 13.79 10.05
CA GLN A 815 8.25 12.98 10.50
C GLN A 815 7.69 13.52 11.82
N PHE A 816 6.37 13.52 12.02
CA PHE A 816 5.77 13.27 13.35
C PHE A 816 4.31 12.80 13.26
N ASN A 817 3.89 12.00 14.25
CA ASN A 817 2.49 11.60 14.45
C ASN A 817 1.64 12.74 15.01
N GLY A 818 0.36 12.80 14.65
CA GLY A 818 -0.61 13.71 15.31
C GLY A 818 -2.02 13.61 14.71
N THR A 819 -2.98 13.14 15.50
CA THR A 819 -4.41 13.10 15.12
C THR A 819 -5.08 14.46 15.34
N GLY A 820 -5.85 14.95 14.35
CA GLY A 820 -6.70 16.12 14.50
C GLY A 820 -7.74 16.24 13.38
N THR A 821 -9.03 16.24 13.74
CA THR A 821 -10.15 16.40 12.79
C THR A 821 -10.49 17.88 12.56
N PRO A 822 -10.92 18.28 11.34
CA PRO A 822 -11.28 19.66 11.03
C PRO A 822 -12.73 19.98 11.42
N PRO A 823 -13.03 21.19 11.94
CA PRO A 823 -14.40 21.66 12.15
C PRO A 823 -15.03 22.21 10.85
N GLN A 824 -16.32 21.98 10.66
CA GLN A 824 -17.15 22.70 9.67
C GLN A 824 -17.75 23.99 10.25
N PRO A 825 -18.14 24.97 9.41
CA PRO A 825 -18.66 26.27 9.87
C PRO A 825 -20.16 26.21 10.23
N GLY A 826 -20.57 26.94 11.28
CA GLY A 826 -21.95 27.00 11.76
C GLY A 826 -22.36 28.36 12.36
N THR A 827 -23.16 29.10 11.60
CA THR A 827 -24.11 30.19 11.94
C THR A 827 -24.25 30.71 13.39
N ASN A 828 -24.14 32.05 13.52
CA ASN A 828 -24.87 33.01 14.38
C ASN A 828 -25.73 32.51 15.56
N PHE A 829 -25.55 33.13 16.73
CA PHE A 829 -26.66 33.67 17.56
C PHE A 829 -26.21 34.92 18.34
N MET A 830 -27.17 35.79 18.71
CA MET A 830 -26.95 36.99 19.54
C MET A 830 -27.23 36.71 21.03
N ASN A 831 -26.60 37.45 21.95
CA ASN A 831 -27.35 38.36 22.85
C ASN A 831 -26.45 39.38 23.59
N ASN A 832 -27.07 40.39 24.22
CA ASN A 832 -26.46 41.49 24.99
C ASN A 832 -26.24 41.19 26.49
N ASN A 833 -25.24 41.84 27.08
CA ASN A 833 -25.35 42.86 28.16
C ASN A 833 -23.93 43.42 28.46
N GLN A 834 -23.69 44.74 28.56
CA GLN A 834 -23.98 45.67 29.67
C GLN A 834 -23.34 45.23 31.02
N GLN A 835 -22.67 46.10 31.80
CA GLN A 835 -22.87 47.56 31.99
C GLN A 835 -21.63 48.31 32.61
N ASN A 836 -21.71 49.65 32.69
CA ASN A 836 -20.93 50.63 33.54
C ASN A 836 -19.41 50.83 33.30
N GLN A 837 -18.88 51.96 32.79
CA GLN A 837 -18.81 53.37 33.31
C GLN A 837 -17.92 53.60 34.56
N PRO A 838 -17.32 54.81 34.78
CA PRO A 838 -16.78 55.81 33.83
C PRO A 838 -15.53 56.64 34.32
N ALA A 839 -15.07 57.60 33.46
CA ALA A 839 -14.44 58.91 33.82
C ALA A 839 -12.94 58.95 34.30
N ASN A 840 -12.17 60.06 34.18
CA ASN A 840 -12.42 61.38 33.57
C ASN A 840 -11.15 62.21 33.15
N GLY A 841 -11.24 62.99 32.06
CA GLY A 841 -10.40 64.18 31.73
C GLY A 841 -8.92 63.96 31.33
N ASN A 842 -8.22 64.86 30.61
CA ASN A 842 -8.53 66.15 29.92
C ASN A 842 -7.27 66.55 29.06
N SER A 843 -7.15 67.54 28.15
CA SER A 843 -8.01 68.62 27.60
C SER A 843 -7.39 69.19 26.28
N ASN A 844 -8.11 70.08 25.55
CA ASN A 844 -7.61 71.12 24.59
C ASN A 844 -6.89 70.68 23.27
N LYS A 845 -7.41 70.97 22.05
CA LYS A 845 -7.36 72.21 21.19
C LYS A 845 -6.11 72.33 20.28
N ALA A 846 -6.13 72.88 19.04
CA ALA A 846 -7.21 73.19 18.08
C ALA A 846 -6.64 73.72 16.72
N LYS A 847 -7.48 73.76 15.65
CA LYS A 847 -7.38 74.59 14.40
C LYS A 847 -6.22 74.29 13.41
N LYS A 848 -6.21 74.76 12.14
CA LYS A 848 -7.23 74.83 11.04
C LYS A 848 -6.62 75.44 9.75
N GLN A 849 -7.09 75.02 8.55
CA GLN A 849 -7.22 75.80 7.27
C GLN A 849 -5.93 76.26 6.52
N LYS A 850 -5.74 75.91 5.22
CA LYS A 850 -6.09 76.64 3.94
C LYS A 850 -4.87 77.37 3.31
N ASN A 851 -4.79 77.77 2.02
CA ASN A 851 -5.74 77.75 0.88
C ASN A 851 -5.03 77.75 -0.51
N MET A 852 -5.76 77.33 -1.57
CA MET A 852 -5.82 77.83 -2.97
C MET A 852 -4.59 78.39 -3.76
N GLY A 853 -4.52 78.02 -5.05
CA GLY A 853 -3.85 78.76 -6.13
C GLY A 853 -4.15 78.16 -7.53
N GLN A 854 -4.49 78.97 -8.54
CA GLN A 854 -4.74 78.57 -9.93
C GLN A 854 -3.93 79.47 -10.89
N GLN A 855 -3.50 78.97 -12.06
CA GLN A 855 -3.94 79.43 -13.40
C GLN A 855 -3.17 78.74 -14.55
N GLN A 856 -3.57 79.04 -15.80
CA GLN A 856 -3.15 78.39 -17.06
C GLN A 856 -2.11 79.25 -17.83
N PHE A 857 -1.43 78.67 -18.82
CA PHE A 857 -1.45 79.14 -20.23
C PHE A 857 -0.82 78.09 -21.19
N GLN A 858 -0.89 78.31 -22.51
CA GLN A 858 -0.44 77.40 -23.58
C GLN A 858 0.76 78.03 -24.39
N PRO A 859 1.03 77.68 -25.68
CA PRO A 859 1.97 76.62 -26.09
C PRO A 859 3.06 77.09 -27.10
N ALA A 860 3.95 76.19 -27.54
CA ALA A 860 4.69 76.31 -28.82
C ALA A 860 5.31 74.97 -29.28
N ASP A 861 5.51 74.83 -30.59
CA ASP A 861 6.06 73.65 -31.29
C ASP A 861 7.60 73.49 -31.19
N MET A 862 8.12 72.29 -31.55
CA MET A 862 8.88 72.10 -32.82
C MET A 862 9.48 70.68 -32.98
N VAL A 863 9.65 70.29 -34.24
CA VAL A 863 10.25 69.06 -34.80
C VAL A 863 11.04 69.55 -36.03
N PRO A 864 12.32 69.15 -36.31
CA PRO A 864 12.62 67.81 -36.85
C PRO A 864 14.06 67.26 -36.72
N ALA A 865 14.26 66.11 -37.39
CA ALA A 865 15.45 65.69 -38.17
C ALA A 865 16.27 64.48 -37.67
N LYS A 866 16.42 63.50 -38.58
CA LYS A 866 17.58 62.58 -38.66
C LYS A 866 18.76 63.29 -39.34
N PRO A 867 19.97 62.70 -39.32
CA PRO A 867 20.41 62.11 -40.58
C PRO A 867 21.05 60.71 -40.47
N GLN A 868 20.99 59.99 -41.60
CA GLN A 868 21.67 58.72 -41.94
C GLN A 868 21.45 57.58 -40.93
#